data_AF-A0ABD2V1H1-F1
#
_entry.id   AF-A0ABD2V1H1-F1
#
_cell.length_a   1.000
_cell.length_b   1.000
_cell.length_c   1.000
_cell.angle_alpha   90.00
_cell.angle_beta   90.00
_cell.angle_gamma   90.00
#
_symmetry.space_group_name_H-M   'P 1'
#
loop_
_entity.id
_entity.type
_entity.pdbx_description
1 polymer ?
#
loop_
_entity_poly.entity_id
_entity_poly.type
_entity_poly.pdbx_seq_one_letter_code
_entity_poly.pdbx_strand_id
1 'polypeptide(L)'
;MATTPVADSMPDALKQSRYHMKRCFARFIATGSRLMKLKNLMEEIENTIEDKAERTKVLEGSLGQTLSSTQEAAVVPPYVAFAVRHNPGCWDYVKVNADNLSVEAISPKEYLKFKEMIFDEEWAKDDNALEVDFGAFDYSHPRLALSSSVGNGLNFVSKVMSSKLGGKPEEAQPLLDYLLALNHQGENLMINENLNSVSKLQAALIVAEVFVSSFSKDTPYKNFEHKLKEWGFEKGWGDSAGRVRETMRLASEILQAADPINMESFFSRLPTTFNIVIFSIHGYFGQADVLGLPDTGGQVVYILDQVRALEEEMLRRIKQQGLNMKPKILVVTRLIPDARGTTCNQEMEPILNSSHSHILRIPFRTEKGILRQWVSRFDIYPYLENYAKDATAKILELMEGKPDLIIGNYTDGNLVASLLANKLGVAQGTIAHALEKTKYEDSDVKLKEFDPKYHFSCQFTADLLAMNAADFIITSTYQEIAGSETRPGQYESHTAFTMPGLYRVVSGINVFDPKFNIAAPGAEQSTYFPFTERKKRFVKFGPAIEELLYSNEENNEHIGFLADRKRPIIFSMARFDTVKNLTGLTEWFGKNKKLQNLVNLVIVGGFFDPSKSKDREEAAEIKKMHELIEKYNLKGQMRWIAAQTDKYRNSELYRTIADTKGAFVQPALYEAFGLTVIEAMNCGLPTFATNQGGPAEIIVDGVSGFHIDPYNGDKSSNKIADFFEKCKVDSIYWNRISEGGLKRIEECYTWKIYANKVLNMGSIYGFWRQFNVGHKQAKQRYFEMFYNPLFRKLANNVPIPYEEPLPVAPSDATQSQEPKLPVPVPVPAAVAKLLPLPTIAPQKTEQKEEEKQVGSTTSRAEIAQQATHWICLCVSASIIVYAMVKLYRIVE
;
A
#
# COMPACT_ATOMS: atom_id res chain seq x y z
N MET A 1 20.91 16.38 12.70
CA MET A 1 21.42 16.80 14.03
C MET A 1 21.68 15.54 14.82
N ALA A 2 22.90 15.31 15.29
CA ALA A 2 23.17 14.21 16.20
C ALA A 2 22.58 14.59 17.57
N THR A 3 21.50 13.93 17.97
CA THR A 3 21.03 13.99 19.35
C THR A 3 22.12 13.42 20.25
N THR A 4 22.47 14.12 21.33
CA THR A 4 23.38 13.59 22.35
C THR A 4 22.83 12.25 22.85
N PRO A 5 23.64 11.17 22.90
CA PRO A 5 23.19 9.87 23.37
C PRO A 5 22.49 9.95 24.74
N VAL A 6 21.47 9.11 24.96
CA VAL A 6 20.76 9.07 26.26
C VAL A 6 21.74 8.82 27.41
N ALA A 7 22.71 7.94 27.20
CA ALA A 7 23.68 7.56 28.22
C ALA A 7 24.53 8.75 28.71
N ASP A 8 24.73 9.77 27.87
CA ASP A 8 25.52 10.95 28.21
C ASP A 8 24.64 12.03 28.86
N SER A 9 23.39 12.16 28.44
CA SER A 9 22.48 13.24 28.88
C SER A 9 21.64 12.88 30.11
N MET A 10 21.20 11.62 30.24
CA MET A 10 20.35 11.15 31.34
C MET A 10 21.02 11.23 32.73
N PRO A 11 22.33 10.94 32.93
CA PRO A 11 22.96 11.06 34.24
C PRO A 11 22.82 12.46 34.85
N ASP A 12 23.05 13.50 34.05
CA ASP A 12 22.97 14.89 34.52
C ASP A 12 21.51 15.31 34.75
N ALA A 13 20.59 14.84 33.91
CA ALA A 13 19.16 15.05 34.09
C ALA A 13 18.64 14.42 35.41
N LEU A 14 19.09 13.21 35.73
CA LEU A 14 18.78 12.52 36.98
C LEU A 14 19.39 13.23 38.20
N LYS A 15 20.59 13.83 38.08
CA LYS A 15 21.21 14.62 39.16
C LYS A 15 20.42 15.88 39.49
N GLN A 16 19.91 16.60 38.47
CA GLN A 16 19.13 17.83 38.66
C GLN A 16 17.84 17.61 39.46
N SER A 17 17.23 16.43 39.33
CA SER A 17 15.97 16.05 40.01
C SER A 17 16.14 14.85 40.95
N ARG A 18 17.33 14.69 41.54
CA ARG A 18 17.76 13.45 42.25
C ARG A 18 16.78 12.98 43.32
N TYR A 19 16.23 13.89 44.12
CA TYR A 19 15.27 13.55 45.17
C TYR A 19 14.00 12.91 44.61
N HIS A 20 13.38 13.55 43.61
CA HIS A 20 12.18 13.02 42.96
C HIS A 20 12.46 11.73 42.20
N MET A 21 13.60 11.65 41.51
CA MET A 21 13.95 10.48 40.71
C MET A 21 14.25 9.24 41.55
N LYS A 22 14.92 9.38 42.70
CA LYS A 22 15.06 8.26 43.64
C LYS A 22 13.70 7.69 44.05
N ARG A 23 12.71 8.55 44.32
CA ARG A 23 11.35 8.12 44.68
C ARG A 23 10.62 7.48 43.49
N CYS A 24 10.74 8.06 42.30
CA CYS A 24 10.11 7.52 41.08
C CYS A 24 10.66 6.12 40.77
N PHE A 25 11.99 5.96 40.75
CA PHE A 25 12.63 4.68 40.48
C PHE A 25 12.33 3.63 41.56
N ALA A 26 12.24 4.03 42.84
CA ALA A 26 11.78 3.14 43.91
C ALA A 26 10.35 2.63 43.65
N ARG A 27 9.45 3.47 43.12
CA ARG A 27 8.10 3.04 42.73
C ARG A 27 8.09 2.19 41.46
N PHE A 28 8.93 2.49 40.48
CA PHE A 28 9.04 1.68 39.26
C PHE A 28 9.34 0.21 39.61
N ILE A 29 10.28 -0.03 40.52
CA ILE A 29 10.69 -1.38 40.96
C ILE A 29 9.78 -2.00 42.03
N ALA A 30 8.88 -1.24 42.66
CA ALA A 30 8.15 -1.67 43.86
C ALA A 30 7.26 -2.91 43.63
N THR A 31 6.74 -3.10 42.41
CA THR A 31 5.88 -4.24 42.07
C THR A 31 6.64 -5.43 41.49
N GLY A 32 7.98 -5.42 41.54
CA GLY A 32 8.82 -6.46 40.95
C GLY A 32 8.99 -6.34 39.43
N SER A 33 9.41 -7.44 38.80
CA SER A 33 9.74 -7.47 37.38
C SER A 33 8.49 -7.28 36.51
N ARG A 34 8.52 -6.28 35.62
CA ARG A 34 7.41 -5.97 34.71
C ARG A 34 7.87 -5.15 33.52
N LEU A 35 7.11 -5.19 32.43
CA LEU A 35 7.26 -4.27 31.31
C LEU A 35 6.36 -3.05 31.54
N MET A 36 6.94 -1.85 31.49
CA MET A 36 6.21 -0.59 31.62
C MET A 36 6.19 0.14 30.28
N LYS A 37 5.02 0.58 29.84
CA LYS A 37 4.86 1.48 28.68
C LYS A 37 4.92 2.94 29.16
N LEU A 38 5.02 3.87 28.21
CA LEU A 38 5.09 5.31 28.49
C LEU A 38 3.99 5.78 29.46
N LYS A 39 2.75 5.33 29.27
CA LYS A 39 1.63 5.68 30.15
C LYS A 39 1.88 5.28 31.61
N ASN A 40 2.44 4.08 31.84
CA ASN A 40 2.73 3.61 33.19
C ASN A 40 3.85 4.43 33.83
N LEU A 41 4.89 4.78 33.06
CA LEU A 41 5.99 5.62 33.53
C LEU A 41 5.46 7.01 33.95
N MET A 42 4.63 7.63 33.11
CA MET A 42 4.05 8.94 33.39
C MET A 42 3.11 8.92 34.59
N GLU A 43 2.26 7.89 34.72
CA GLU A 43 1.37 7.72 35.86
C GLU A 43 2.14 7.60 37.19
N GLU A 44 3.22 6.81 37.22
CA GLU A 44 4.06 6.69 38.43
C GLU A 44 4.81 7.99 38.75
N ILE A 45 5.22 8.78 37.75
CA ILE A 45 5.81 10.10 37.96
C ILE A 45 4.77 11.07 38.53
N GLU A 46 3.57 11.10 37.98
CA GLU A 46 2.46 11.92 38.48
C GLU A 46 2.10 11.57 39.93
N ASN A 47 2.08 10.28 40.26
CA ASN A 47 1.83 9.78 41.60
C ASN A 47 3.00 10.02 42.59
N THR A 48 4.20 10.34 42.09
CA THR A 48 5.38 10.62 42.93
C THR A 48 5.57 12.12 43.18
N ILE A 49 5.35 12.93 42.15
CA ILE A 49 5.54 14.37 42.17
C ILE A 49 4.17 15.04 42.20
N GLU A 50 3.61 15.14 43.41
CA GLU A 50 2.31 15.75 43.66
C GLU A 50 2.29 17.25 43.35
N ASP A 51 3.42 17.94 43.57
CA ASP A 51 3.56 19.35 43.23
C ASP A 51 3.59 19.53 41.71
N LYS A 52 2.59 20.24 41.19
CA LYS A 52 2.40 20.44 39.74
C LYS A 52 3.52 21.28 39.12
N ALA A 53 4.10 22.25 39.84
CA ALA A 53 5.14 23.11 39.32
C ALA A 53 6.47 22.36 39.20
N GLU A 54 6.86 21.61 40.23
CA GLU A 54 8.05 20.74 40.20
C GLU A 54 7.88 19.63 39.16
N ARG A 55 6.70 19.01 39.06
CA ARG A 55 6.42 18.01 38.02
C ARG A 55 6.59 18.57 36.61
N THR A 56 6.04 19.76 36.37
CA THR A 56 6.15 20.44 35.07
C THR A 56 7.61 20.72 34.75
N LYS A 57 8.38 21.21 35.72
CA LYS A 57 9.82 21.47 35.56
C LYS A 57 10.62 20.20 35.20
N VAL A 58 10.30 19.05 35.79
CA VAL A 58 10.94 17.76 35.43
C VAL A 58 10.56 17.34 34.01
N LEU A 59 9.27 17.43 33.67
CA LEU A 59 8.74 16.98 32.38
C LEU A 59 9.12 17.89 31.20
N GLU A 60 9.36 19.18 31.44
CA GLU A 60 9.87 20.12 30.43
C GLU A 60 11.39 20.07 30.27
N GLY A 61 12.10 19.42 31.21
CA GLY A 61 13.55 19.22 31.16
C GLY A 61 14.00 18.08 30.25
N SER A 62 15.32 17.87 30.16
CA SER A 62 15.95 16.81 29.35
C SER A 62 15.50 15.39 29.75
N LEU A 63 15.20 15.18 31.03
CA LEU A 63 14.66 13.92 31.51
C LEU A 63 13.24 13.67 30.99
N GLY A 64 12.39 14.69 31.05
CA GLY A 64 11.04 14.63 30.49
C GLY A 64 11.03 14.31 29.00
N GLN A 65 11.92 14.94 28.23
CA GLN A 65 12.11 14.65 26.80
C GLN A 65 12.56 13.20 26.56
N THR A 66 13.48 12.68 27.38
CA THR A 66 13.94 11.29 27.29
C THR A 66 12.82 10.31 27.62
N LEU A 67 12.06 10.59 28.68
CA LEU A 67 10.93 9.77 29.10
C LEU A 67 9.81 9.81 28.07
N SER A 68 9.47 10.97 27.49
CA SER A 68 8.47 11.09 26.44
C SER A 68 8.86 10.36 25.14
N SER A 69 10.16 10.17 24.93
CA SER A 69 10.72 9.42 23.81
C SER A 69 10.90 7.93 24.13
N THR A 70 10.67 7.51 25.38
CA THR A 70 10.72 6.10 25.78
C THR A 70 9.53 5.35 25.23
N GLN A 71 9.78 4.28 24.48
CA GLN A 71 8.72 3.41 23.97
C GLN A 71 8.30 2.39 25.02
N GLU A 72 9.27 1.79 25.68
CA GLU A 72 9.04 0.84 26.78
C GLU A 72 10.24 0.74 27.71
N ALA A 73 9.98 0.36 28.96
CA ALA A 73 10.98 0.12 29.99
C ALA A 73 10.80 -1.28 30.60
N ALA A 74 11.85 -2.10 30.54
CA ALA A 74 11.91 -3.40 31.20
C ALA A 74 12.43 -3.21 32.63
N VAL A 75 11.56 -3.46 33.62
CA VAL A 75 11.90 -3.37 35.04
C VAL A 75 12.33 -4.75 35.52
N VAL A 76 13.56 -4.86 36.00
CA VAL A 76 14.11 -6.06 36.65
C VAL A 76 14.95 -5.58 37.84
N PRO A 77 14.41 -5.57 39.07
CA PRO A 77 15.07 -4.96 40.22
C PRO A 77 16.51 -5.48 40.43
N PRO A 78 17.49 -4.62 40.75
CA PRO A 78 17.36 -3.18 41.04
C PRO A 78 17.41 -2.27 39.78
N TYR A 79 17.32 -2.82 38.58
CA TYR A 79 17.50 -2.08 37.33
C TYR A 79 16.18 -1.76 36.63
N VAL A 80 16.19 -0.65 35.91
CA VAL A 80 15.18 -0.30 34.90
C VAL A 80 15.91 -0.05 33.59
N ALA A 81 15.65 -0.88 32.58
CA ALA A 81 16.22 -0.75 31.24
C ALA A 81 15.22 -0.03 30.32
N PHE A 82 15.64 1.04 29.68
CA PHE A 82 14.82 1.88 28.80
C PHE A 82 15.18 1.63 27.33
N ALA A 83 14.16 1.49 26.48
CA ALA A 83 14.27 1.61 25.03
C ALA A 83 13.77 3.00 24.62
N VAL A 84 14.70 3.88 24.30
CA VAL A 84 14.44 5.28 23.97
C VAL A 84 14.55 5.47 22.46
N ARG A 85 13.53 6.08 21.86
CA ARG A 85 13.48 6.35 20.43
C ARG A 85 13.40 7.85 20.19
N HIS A 86 14.56 8.46 19.92
CA HIS A 86 14.65 9.92 19.72
C HIS A 86 14.06 10.39 18.41
N ASN A 87 14.33 9.63 17.34
CA ASN A 87 13.90 9.92 15.99
C ASN A 87 13.48 8.62 15.32
N PRO A 88 12.68 8.68 14.25
CA PRO A 88 12.39 7.50 13.46
C PRO A 88 13.65 6.77 12.98
N GLY A 89 13.76 5.50 13.36
CA GLY A 89 14.91 4.63 13.07
C GLY A 89 16.08 4.72 14.05
N CYS A 90 16.05 5.63 15.04
CA CYS A 90 17.15 5.87 15.96
C CYS A 90 16.77 5.45 17.39
N TRP A 91 17.40 4.38 17.87
CA TRP A 91 17.13 3.77 19.17
C TRP A 91 18.37 3.78 20.05
N ASP A 92 18.20 4.24 21.27
CA ASP A 92 19.18 4.15 22.35
C ASP A 92 18.65 3.25 23.45
N TYR A 93 19.51 2.41 24.00
CA TYR A 93 19.16 1.54 25.12
C TYR A 93 20.06 1.87 26.31
N VAL A 94 19.46 2.08 27.47
CA VAL A 94 20.18 2.38 28.70
C VAL A 94 19.58 1.59 29.86
N LYS A 95 20.41 1.17 30.82
CA LYS A 95 19.92 0.68 32.12
C LYS A 95 20.25 1.68 33.21
N VAL A 96 19.32 1.84 34.15
CA VAL A 96 19.48 2.71 35.32
C VAL A 96 19.32 1.87 36.57
N ASN A 97 20.28 1.97 37.49
CA ASN A 97 20.16 1.36 38.81
C ASN A 97 19.29 2.24 39.72
N ALA A 98 18.19 1.70 40.24
CA ALA A 98 17.22 2.45 41.04
C ALA A 98 17.79 2.95 42.38
N ASP A 99 18.78 2.27 42.95
CA ASP A 99 19.34 2.59 44.26
C ASP A 99 20.27 3.80 44.21
N ASN A 100 21.13 3.90 43.20
CA ASN A 100 22.16 4.94 43.11
C ASN A 100 21.96 5.92 41.92
N LEU A 101 21.02 5.62 41.02
CA LEU A 101 20.73 6.34 39.77
C LEU A 101 21.91 6.38 38.77
N SER A 102 22.81 5.39 38.81
CA SER A 102 23.84 5.24 37.78
C SER A 102 23.19 4.77 36.47
N VAL A 103 23.56 5.43 35.37
CA VAL A 103 23.10 5.09 34.01
C VAL A 103 24.24 4.43 33.27
N GLU A 104 23.93 3.38 32.51
CA GLU A 104 24.88 2.69 31.66
C GLU A 104 24.23 2.46 30.29
N ALA A 105 24.97 2.76 29.20
CA ALA A 105 24.57 2.38 27.85
C ALA A 105 24.58 0.86 27.72
N ILE A 106 23.54 0.30 27.13
CA ILE A 106 23.47 -1.14 26.86
C ILE A 106 23.20 -1.38 25.37
N SER A 107 23.55 -2.56 24.90
CA SER A 107 23.24 -3.03 23.55
C SER A 107 21.77 -3.44 23.41
N PRO A 108 21.22 -3.52 22.17
CA PRO A 108 19.90 -4.09 21.93
C PRO A 108 19.79 -5.53 22.48
N LYS A 109 20.87 -6.31 22.37
CA LYS A 109 21.01 -7.65 22.94
C LYS A 109 20.70 -7.66 24.44
N GLU A 110 21.38 -6.80 25.21
CA GLU A 110 21.22 -6.71 26.66
C GLU A 110 19.84 -6.22 27.05
N TYR A 111 19.30 -5.21 26.34
CA TYR A 111 17.93 -4.74 26.58
C TYR A 111 16.91 -5.88 26.39
N LEU A 112 17.04 -6.64 25.32
CA LEU A 112 16.15 -7.77 25.06
C LEU A 112 16.31 -8.88 26.11
N LYS A 113 17.51 -9.12 26.66
CA LYS A 113 17.69 -10.02 27.82
C LYS A 113 16.93 -9.52 29.05
N PHE A 114 16.96 -8.21 29.34
CA PHE A 114 16.13 -7.63 30.41
C PHE A 114 14.63 -7.85 30.16
N LYS A 115 14.20 -7.71 28.90
CA LYS A 115 12.81 -7.99 28.51
C LYS A 115 12.47 -9.47 28.70
N GLU A 116 13.37 -10.38 28.30
CA GLU A 116 13.21 -11.84 28.49
C GLU A 116 13.10 -12.23 29.96
N MET A 117 13.91 -11.65 30.86
CA MET A 117 13.86 -11.95 32.30
C MET A 117 12.48 -11.76 32.95
N ILE A 118 11.62 -10.92 32.36
CA ILE A 118 10.26 -10.69 32.85
C ILE A 118 9.32 -11.86 32.52
N PHE A 119 9.55 -12.56 31.40
CA PHE A 119 8.64 -13.57 30.86
C PHE A 119 9.21 -14.99 30.88
N ASP A 120 10.54 -15.13 30.77
CA ASP A 120 11.27 -16.39 30.77
C ASP A 120 12.72 -16.18 31.26
N GLU A 121 12.92 -16.33 32.56
CA GLU A 121 14.21 -16.10 33.21
C GLU A 121 15.28 -17.13 32.80
N GLU A 122 14.88 -18.37 32.53
CA GLU A 122 15.80 -19.43 32.08
C GLU A 122 16.33 -19.10 30.69
N TRP A 123 15.45 -18.70 29.77
CA TRP A 123 15.85 -18.29 28.43
C TRP A 123 16.78 -17.06 28.44
N ALA A 124 16.48 -16.05 29.26
CA ALA A 124 17.30 -14.83 29.34
C ALA A 124 18.76 -15.11 29.77
N LYS A 125 18.96 -16.16 30.57
CA LYS A 125 20.26 -16.59 31.11
C LYS A 125 20.95 -17.66 30.27
N ASP A 126 20.31 -18.20 29.24
CA ASP A 126 20.92 -19.19 28.36
C ASP A 126 21.93 -18.53 27.41
N ASP A 127 23.20 -18.87 27.59
CA ASP A 127 24.28 -18.40 26.72
C ASP A 127 24.25 -19.05 25.33
N ASN A 128 23.47 -20.11 25.14
CA ASN A 128 23.26 -20.78 23.85
C ASN A 128 21.98 -20.33 23.13
N ALA A 129 21.22 -19.38 23.70
CA ALA A 129 20.04 -18.83 23.06
C ALA A 129 20.39 -18.24 21.69
N LEU A 130 19.66 -18.64 20.64
CA LEU A 130 19.95 -18.23 19.26
C LEU A 130 19.75 -16.72 19.09
N GLU A 131 20.80 -16.03 18.64
CA GLU A 131 20.78 -14.61 18.30
C GLU A 131 20.81 -14.42 16.77
N VAL A 132 19.85 -13.66 16.26
CA VAL A 132 19.68 -13.36 14.84
C VAL A 132 20.12 -11.93 14.56
N ASP A 133 21.12 -11.79 13.69
CA ASP A 133 21.74 -10.52 13.31
C ASP A 133 21.91 -10.43 11.79
N PHE A 134 20.92 -9.85 11.11
CA PHE A 134 21.01 -9.52 9.70
C PHE A 134 21.88 -8.28 9.43
N GLY A 135 22.13 -7.46 10.45
CA GLY A 135 22.97 -6.26 10.35
C GLY A 135 24.44 -6.58 10.14
N ALA A 136 24.89 -7.77 10.54
CA ALA A 136 26.25 -8.27 10.31
C ALA A 136 26.66 -8.28 8.82
N PHE A 137 25.69 -8.37 7.89
CA PHE A 137 25.95 -8.39 6.45
C PHE A 137 26.07 -6.98 5.84
N ASP A 138 25.68 -5.93 6.54
CA ASP A 138 25.48 -4.62 5.94
C ASP A 138 26.74 -3.72 5.94
N TYR A 139 27.91 -4.21 6.39
CA TYR A 139 29.13 -3.39 6.61
C TYR A 139 29.66 -2.66 5.35
N SER A 140 29.33 -3.14 4.16
CA SER A 140 29.72 -2.53 2.87
C SER A 140 28.53 -1.99 2.06
N HIS A 141 27.31 -2.10 2.57
CA HIS A 141 26.11 -1.68 1.86
C HIS A 141 25.81 -0.21 2.13
N PRO A 142 25.63 0.63 1.10
CA PRO A 142 25.32 2.04 1.30
C PRO A 142 23.92 2.19 1.91
N ARG A 143 23.79 3.11 2.86
CA ARG A 143 22.56 3.34 3.62
C ARG A 143 22.15 4.80 3.60
N LEU A 144 20.86 5.02 3.80
CA LEU A 144 20.36 6.34 4.13
C LEU A 144 20.75 6.68 5.58
N ALA A 145 20.80 7.97 5.90
CA ALA A 145 21.17 8.45 7.24
C ALA A 145 20.17 9.46 7.83
N LEU A 146 19.23 9.95 7.03
CA LEU A 146 18.25 10.94 7.45
C LEU A 146 16.87 10.28 7.55
N SER A 147 16.18 10.46 8.68
CA SER A 147 14.82 9.94 8.88
C SER A 147 13.85 10.42 7.81
N SER A 148 14.02 11.65 7.30
CA SER A 148 13.22 12.21 6.20
C SER A 148 13.41 11.53 4.85
N SER A 149 14.46 10.73 4.68
CA SER A 149 14.75 10.02 3.43
C SER A 149 14.26 8.57 3.44
N VAL A 150 13.79 8.04 4.58
CA VAL A 150 13.26 6.67 4.69
C VAL A 150 12.12 6.47 3.70
N GLY A 151 12.12 5.31 3.01
CA GLY A 151 11.14 5.01 1.97
C GLY A 151 11.43 5.65 0.60
N ASN A 152 12.58 6.32 0.42
CA ASN A 152 13.06 6.84 -0.86
C ASN A 152 14.26 6.06 -1.41
N GLY A 153 14.20 4.73 -1.28
CA GLY A 153 15.28 3.81 -1.64
C GLY A 153 15.71 3.90 -3.10
N LEU A 154 14.76 3.93 -4.04
CA LEU A 154 15.01 3.95 -5.48
C LEU A 154 15.89 5.13 -5.90
N ASN A 155 15.61 6.31 -5.37
CA ASN A 155 16.39 7.51 -5.68
C ASN A 155 17.81 7.42 -5.09
N PHE A 156 17.95 6.86 -3.89
CA PHE A 156 19.25 6.64 -3.27
C PHE A 156 20.07 5.61 -4.05
N VAL A 157 19.48 4.48 -4.43
CA VAL A 157 20.12 3.47 -5.28
C VAL A 157 20.57 4.08 -6.60
N SER A 158 19.72 4.89 -7.24
CA SER A 158 20.07 5.56 -8.51
C SER A 158 21.27 6.49 -8.37
N LYS A 159 21.37 7.23 -7.25
CA LYS A 159 22.55 8.06 -6.91
C LYS A 159 23.82 7.24 -6.70
N VAL A 160 23.71 6.11 -6.00
CA VAL A 160 24.87 5.24 -5.78
C VAL A 160 25.31 4.61 -7.09
N MET A 161 24.38 4.11 -7.90
CA MET A 161 24.68 3.50 -9.20
C MET A 161 25.31 4.51 -10.15
N SER A 162 24.78 5.73 -10.25
CA SER A 162 25.38 6.77 -11.10
C SER A 162 26.80 7.09 -10.68
N SER A 163 27.08 7.15 -9.37
CA SER A 163 28.43 7.35 -8.86
C SER A 163 29.37 6.17 -9.13
N LYS A 164 28.86 4.93 -9.21
CA LYS A 164 29.67 3.72 -9.49
C LYS A 164 29.93 3.51 -10.98
N LEU A 165 29.05 4.01 -11.84
CA LEU A 165 29.16 3.90 -13.29
C LEU A 165 29.93 5.07 -13.92
N GLY A 166 30.00 6.20 -13.22
CA GLY A 166 30.66 7.41 -13.72
C GLY A 166 32.18 7.39 -13.50
N GLY A 167 32.93 7.77 -14.53
CA GLY A 167 34.39 7.85 -14.48
C GLY A 167 35.05 7.20 -15.68
N LYS A 168 35.70 6.05 -15.47
CA LYS A 168 36.42 5.32 -16.53
C LYS A 168 35.48 4.42 -17.34
N PRO A 169 35.77 4.13 -18.63
CA PRO A 169 34.96 3.20 -19.42
C PRO A 169 34.76 1.81 -18.78
N GLU A 170 35.76 1.33 -18.02
CA GLU A 170 35.71 0.05 -17.28
C GLU A 170 34.59 0.01 -16.22
N GLU A 171 34.24 1.15 -15.63
CA GLU A 171 33.22 1.25 -14.58
C GLU A 171 31.80 1.12 -15.15
N ALA A 172 31.63 1.40 -16.44
CA ALA A 172 30.37 1.21 -17.16
C ALA A 172 30.17 -0.21 -17.73
N GLN A 173 31.16 -1.10 -17.57
CA GLN A 173 31.08 -2.48 -18.07
C GLN A 173 29.84 -3.25 -17.57
N PRO A 174 29.41 -3.14 -16.28
CA PRO A 174 28.20 -3.81 -15.82
C PRO A 174 26.94 -3.38 -16.57
N LEU A 175 26.85 -2.11 -16.98
CA LEU A 175 25.72 -1.60 -17.77
C LEU A 175 25.74 -2.20 -19.18
N LEU A 176 26.91 -2.29 -19.79
CA LEU A 176 27.06 -2.95 -21.09
C LEU A 176 26.65 -4.42 -21.03
N ASP A 177 27.18 -5.17 -20.05
CA ASP A 177 26.87 -6.58 -19.85
C ASP A 177 25.37 -6.79 -19.63
N TYR A 178 24.74 -5.88 -18.86
CA TYR A 178 23.30 -5.90 -18.64
C TYR A 178 22.52 -5.69 -19.95
N LEU A 179 22.91 -4.73 -20.79
CA LEU A 179 22.26 -4.46 -22.07
C LEU A 179 22.44 -5.61 -23.08
N LEU A 180 23.62 -6.24 -23.13
CA LEU A 180 23.89 -7.43 -23.96
C LEU A 180 23.06 -8.64 -23.53
N ALA A 181 22.79 -8.77 -22.22
CA ALA A 181 22.02 -9.88 -21.67
C ALA A 181 20.50 -9.72 -21.86
N LEU A 182 20.00 -8.57 -22.35
CA LEU A 182 18.56 -8.37 -22.57
C LEU A 182 18.06 -9.22 -23.75
N ASN A 183 17.24 -10.20 -23.41
CA ASN A 183 16.61 -11.11 -24.35
C ASN A 183 15.19 -11.42 -23.89
N HIS A 184 14.27 -11.55 -24.84
CA HIS A 184 12.93 -12.05 -24.56
C HIS A 184 12.52 -13.06 -25.64
N GLN A 185 12.17 -14.28 -25.22
CA GLN A 185 11.76 -15.38 -26.10
C GLN A 185 12.71 -15.66 -27.27
N GLY A 186 14.02 -15.51 -27.04
CA GLY A 186 15.05 -15.74 -28.06
C GLY A 186 15.34 -14.54 -28.95
N GLU A 187 14.59 -13.44 -28.84
CA GLU A 187 14.91 -12.17 -29.50
C GLU A 187 15.84 -11.32 -28.62
N ASN A 188 17.00 -10.94 -29.14
CA ASN A 188 17.90 -9.98 -28.50
C ASN A 188 17.29 -8.58 -28.53
N LEU A 189 17.46 -7.84 -27.43
CA LEU A 189 16.94 -6.49 -27.26
C LEU A 189 18.09 -5.52 -27.03
N MET A 190 17.86 -4.25 -27.36
CA MET A 190 18.81 -3.14 -27.22
C MET A 190 20.07 -3.28 -28.09
N ILE A 191 21.00 -4.17 -27.74
CA ILE A 191 22.30 -4.33 -28.42
C ILE A 191 22.67 -5.81 -28.61
N ASN A 192 23.61 -6.08 -29.50
CA ASN A 192 24.18 -7.41 -29.72
C ASN A 192 25.71 -7.42 -29.59
N GLU A 193 26.31 -8.61 -29.74
CA GLU A 193 27.75 -8.87 -29.58
C GLU A 193 28.68 -8.00 -30.46
N ASN A 194 28.16 -7.33 -31.50
CA ASN A 194 28.96 -6.37 -32.28
C ASN A 194 29.42 -5.18 -31.40
N LEU A 195 28.66 -4.86 -30.35
CA LEU A 195 28.93 -3.77 -29.39
C LEU A 195 29.48 -4.28 -28.05
N ASN A 196 30.40 -5.26 -28.09
CA ASN A 196 30.97 -5.93 -26.91
C ASN A 196 31.97 -5.12 -26.05
N SER A 197 32.12 -3.81 -26.24
CA SER A 197 32.92 -2.97 -25.35
C SER A 197 32.31 -1.59 -25.18
N VAL A 198 32.54 -0.96 -24.02
CA VAL A 198 31.96 0.35 -23.69
C VAL A 198 32.35 1.39 -24.73
N SER A 199 33.62 1.38 -25.19
CA SER A 199 34.10 2.30 -26.23
C SER A 199 33.42 2.08 -27.58
N LYS A 200 33.15 0.82 -27.97
CA LYS A 200 32.39 0.52 -29.19
C LYS A 200 30.96 1.03 -29.09
N LEU A 201 30.30 0.78 -27.95
CA LEU A 201 28.94 1.23 -27.69
C LEU A 201 28.84 2.76 -27.73
N GLN A 202 29.74 3.48 -27.05
CA GLN A 202 29.81 4.94 -27.07
C GLN A 202 29.97 5.48 -28.50
N ALA A 203 30.93 4.95 -29.27
CA ALA A 203 31.16 5.38 -30.64
C ALA A 203 29.95 5.11 -31.54
N ALA A 204 29.33 3.94 -31.42
CA ALA A 204 28.16 3.56 -32.20
C ALA A 204 26.94 4.41 -31.84
N LEU A 205 26.74 4.75 -30.56
CA LEU A 205 25.62 5.60 -30.10
C LEU A 205 25.69 7.00 -30.71
N ILE A 206 26.89 7.60 -30.80
CA ILE A 206 27.08 8.93 -31.41
C ILE A 206 26.70 8.89 -32.89
N VAL A 207 27.17 7.88 -33.63
CA VAL A 207 26.86 7.74 -35.07
C VAL A 207 25.37 7.46 -35.29
N ALA A 208 24.78 6.58 -34.48
CA ALA A 208 23.37 6.24 -34.57
C ALA A 208 22.47 7.44 -34.25
N GLU A 209 22.79 8.22 -33.22
CA GLU A 209 22.01 9.40 -32.82
C GLU A 209 21.98 10.48 -33.91
N VAL A 210 23.11 10.72 -34.58
CA VAL A 210 23.20 11.61 -35.76
C VAL A 210 22.38 11.07 -36.93
N PHE A 211 22.50 9.77 -37.22
CA PHE A 211 21.74 9.12 -38.29
C PHE A 211 20.23 9.21 -38.05
N VAL A 212 19.75 8.87 -36.85
CA VAL A 212 18.32 8.95 -36.50
C VAL A 212 17.82 10.40 -36.52
N SER A 213 18.66 11.37 -36.17
CA SER A 213 18.32 12.80 -36.21
C SER A 213 18.05 13.34 -37.62
N SER A 214 18.45 12.63 -38.68
CA SER A 214 18.13 13.00 -40.06
C SER A 214 16.67 12.74 -40.44
N PHE A 215 15.94 11.95 -39.66
CA PHE A 215 14.53 11.62 -39.89
C PHE A 215 13.57 12.53 -39.11
N SER A 216 12.33 12.65 -39.59
CA SER A 216 11.26 13.32 -38.84
C SER A 216 10.95 12.55 -37.54
N LYS A 217 10.55 13.25 -36.45
CA LYS A 217 10.34 12.62 -35.14
C LYS A 217 9.35 11.45 -35.17
N ASP A 218 8.33 11.52 -36.02
CA ASP A 218 7.27 10.52 -36.12
C ASP A 218 7.61 9.36 -37.07
N THR A 219 8.82 9.35 -37.65
CA THR A 219 9.26 8.29 -38.57
C THR A 219 9.30 6.95 -37.84
N PRO A 220 8.59 5.90 -38.30
CA PRO A 220 8.57 4.60 -37.64
C PRO A 220 9.94 3.90 -37.62
N TYR A 221 10.26 3.19 -36.53
CA TYR A 221 11.52 2.44 -36.35
C TYR A 221 11.86 1.53 -37.53
N LYS A 222 10.85 0.85 -38.08
CA LYS A 222 10.99 -0.08 -39.21
C LYS A 222 11.66 0.53 -40.45
N ASN A 223 11.56 1.85 -40.63
CA ASN A 223 12.12 2.54 -41.80
C ASN A 223 13.66 2.62 -41.75
N PHE A 224 14.27 2.53 -40.57
CA PHE A 224 15.71 2.65 -40.36
C PHE A 224 16.32 1.52 -39.51
N GLU A 225 15.51 0.53 -39.14
CA GLU A 225 15.87 -0.68 -38.38
C GLU A 225 17.08 -1.42 -38.97
N HIS A 226 17.09 -1.68 -40.28
CA HIS A 226 18.16 -2.47 -40.93
C HIS A 226 19.54 -1.83 -40.70
N LYS A 227 19.61 -0.50 -40.79
CA LYS A 227 20.87 0.23 -40.62
C LYS A 227 21.35 0.21 -39.17
N LEU A 228 20.43 0.37 -38.22
CA LEU A 228 20.75 0.25 -36.80
C LEU A 228 21.24 -1.15 -36.43
N LYS A 229 20.61 -2.18 -37.00
CA LYS A 229 20.99 -3.58 -36.78
C LYS A 229 22.40 -3.90 -37.31
N GLU A 230 22.79 -3.37 -38.47
CA GLU A 230 24.16 -3.48 -38.98
C GLU A 230 25.20 -2.94 -37.99
N TRP A 231 24.87 -1.88 -37.25
CA TRP A 231 25.73 -1.29 -36.22
C TRP A 231 25.64 -1.96 -34.85
N GLY A 232 24.83 -3.01 -34.72
CA GLY A 232 24.68 -3.79 -33.49
C GLY A 232 23.56 -3.32 -32.56
N PHE A 233 22.67 -2.43 -33.01
CA PHE A 233 21.48 -2.02 -32.27
C PHE A 233 20.26 -2.87 -32.67
N GLU A 234 19.72 -3.61 -31.71
CA GLU A 234 18.49 -4.38 -31.87
C GLU A 234 17.25 -3.54 -31.54
N LYS A 235 16.06 -4.15 -31.52
CA LYS A 235 14.81 -3.48 -31.15
C LYS A 235 14.78 -3.10 -29.66
N GLY A 236 13.91 -2.16 -29.29
CA GLY A 236 13.70 -1.76 -27.89
C GLY A 236 14.10 -0.32 -27.54
N TRP A 237 14.65 0.44 -28.50
CA TRP A 237 15.04 1.84 -28.30
C TRP A 237 13.87 2.83 -28.42
N GLY A 238 12.83 2.46 -29.16
CA GLY A 238 11.70 3.34 -29.48
C GLY A 238 10.86 2.87 -30.66
N ASP A 239 9.60 3.29 -30.70
CA ASP A 239 8.69 3.06 -31.82
C ASP A 239 8.91 4.01 -33.01
N SER A 240 9.48 5.17 -32.74
CA SER A 240 9.66 6.29 -33.65
C SER A 240 11.07 6.87 -33.55
N ALA A 241 11.54 7.55 -34.60
CA ALA A 241 12.85 8.20 -34.62
C ALA A 241 13.05 9.16 -33.44
N GLY A 242 12.01 9.92 -33.06
CA GLY A 242 12.04 10.83 -31.92
C GLY A 242 12.33 10.09 -30.60
N ARG A 243 11.66 8.95 -30.38
CA ARG A 243 11.83 8.13 -29.18
C ARG A 243 13.18 7.42 -29.16
N VAL A 244 13.58 6.81 -30.28
CA VAL A 244 14.88 6.13 -30.43
C VAL A 244 16.02 7.09 -30.12
N ARG A 245 15.99 8.28 -30.73
CA ARG A 245 16.99 9.32 -30.51
C ARG A 245 17.09 9.71 -29.04
N GLU A 246 15.96 9.91 -28.38
CA GLU A 246 15.93 10.29 -26.97
C GLU A 246 16.51 9.19 -26.06
N THR A 247 16.16 7.92 -26.31
CA THR A 247 16.70 6.78 -25.55
C THR A 247 18.20 6.57 -25.80
N MET A 248 18.67 6.70 -27.06
CA MET A 248 20.10 6.62 -27.40
C MET A 248 20.89 7.77 -26.79
N ARG A 249 20.32 8.99 -26.78
CA ARG A 249 20.91 10.15 -26.13
C ARG A 249 21.07 9.92 -24.63
N LEU A 250 20.05 9.42 -23.94
CA LEU A 250 20.14 9.08 -22.51
C LEU A 250 21.26 8.05 -22.25
N ALA A 251 21.32 6.98 -23.05
CA ALA A 251 22.39 5.99 -22.92
C ALA A 251 23.78 6.59 -23.13
N SER A 252 23.93 7.46 -24.13
CA SER A 252 25.18 8.16 -24.43
C SER A 252 25.58 9.11 -23.29
N GLU A 253 24.65 9.91 -22.77
CA GLU A 253 24.88 10.81 -21.64
C GLU A 253 25.29 10.03 -20.38
N ILE A 254 24.64 8.91 -20.08
CA ILE A 254 25.00 8.05 -18.94
C ILE A 254 26.42 7.50 -19.08
N LEU A 255 26.81 7.04 -20.28
CA LEU A 255 28.15 6.50 -20.51
C LEU A 255 29.24 7.58 -20.50
N GLN A 256 28.89 8.85 -20.69
CA GLN A 256 29.84 9.98 -20.61
C GLN A 256 29.92 10.55 -19.20
N ALA A 257 28.77 10.79 -18.57
CA ALA A 257 28.63 11.37 -17.25
C ALA A 257 27.32 10.90 -16.62
N ALA A 258 27.37 9.77 -15.91
CA ALA A 258 26.20 9.18 -15.27
C ALA A 258 25.61 10.11 -14.19
N ASP A 259 24.33 10.44 -14.32
CA ASP A 259 23.55 11.13 -13.30
C ASP A 259 22.27 10.35 -12.95
N PRO A 260 21.70 10.56 -11.74
CA PRO A 260 20.56 9.77 -11.27
C PRO A 260 19.28 9.98 -12.10
N ILE A 261 19.07 11.18 -12.64
CA ILE A 261 17.82 11.53 -13.34
C ILE A 261 17.80 10.86 -14.70
N ASN A 262 18.90 10.95 -15.45
CA ASN A 262 19.02 10.27 -16.73
C ASN A 262 19.05 8.74 -16.55
N MET A 263 19.69 8.24 -15.48
CA MET A 263 19.64 6.81 -15.13
C MET A 263 18.21 6.34 -14.91
N GLU A 264 17.45 6.98 -14.02
CA GLU A 264 16.04 6.62 -13.79
C GLU A 264 15.21 6.71 -15.08
N SER A 265 15.44 7.76 -15.87
CA SER A 265 14.77 7.96 -17.16
C SER A 265 15.12 6.88 -18.17
N PHE A 266 16.37 6.44 -18.26
CA PHE A 266 16.80 5.37 -19.17
C PHE A 266 16.24 4.02 -18.74
N PHE A 267 16.36 3.66 -17.46
CA PHE A 267 15.83 2.40 -16.94
C PHE A 267 14.31 2.31 -17.03
N SER A 268 13.58 3.43 -16.95
CA SER A 268 12.13 3.45 -17.22
C SER A 268 11.75 3.07 -18.66
N ARG A 269 12.72 3.12 -19.58
CA ARG A 269 12.56 2.85 -21.01
C ARG A 269 13.04 1.47 -21.41
N LEU A 270 13.91 0.85 -20.60
CA LEU A 270 14.44 -0.46 -20.95
C LEU A 270 13.32 -1.52 -20.96
N PRO A 271 13.24 -2.34 -22.01
CA PRO A 271 12.25 -3.41 -22.11
C PRO A 271 12.68 -4.61 -21.25
N THR A 272 12.53 -4.49 -19.93
CA THR A 272 13.03 -5.48 -18.95
C THR A 272 11.94 -6.33 -18.31
N THR A 273 10.69 -5.90 -18.37
CA THR A 273 9.58 -6.54 -17.65
C THR A 273 8.42 -6.84 -18.60
N PHE A 274 8.19 -8.12 -18.84
CA PHE A 274 7.09 -8.65 -19.67
C PHE A 274 6.22 -9.65 -18.90
N ASN A 275 6.85 -10.47 -18.05
CA ASN A 275 6.21 -11.51 -17.25
C ASN A 275 6.28 -11.15 -15.76
N ILE A 276 5.12 -10.92 -15.13
CA ILE A 276 5.01 -10.61 -13.69
C ILE A 276 4.23 -11.71 -12.97
N VAL A 277 4.78 -12.19 -11.85
CA VAL A 277 4.08 -13.08 -10.91
C VAL A 277 3.78 -12.33 -9.63
N ILE A 278 2.54 -12.40 -9.17
CA ILE A 278 2.08 -11.78 -7.93
C ILE A 278 1.51 -12.86 -7.02
N PHE A 279 2.07 -13.07 -5.83
CA PHE A 279 1.57 -14.05 -4.87
C PHE A 279 0.62 -13.43 -3.86
N SER A 280 -0.54 -14.05 -3.67
CA SER A 280 -1.52 -13.73 -2.62
C SER A 280 -2.29 -14.99 -2.24
N ILE A 281 -1.77 -15.78 -1.30
CA ILE A 281 -2.13 -17.19 -1.17
C ILE A 281 -3.37 -17.41 -0.31
N HIS A 282 -3.43 -16.80 0.88
CA HIS A 282 -4.57 -16.93 1.79
C HIS A 282 -5.85 -16.24 1.30
N GLY A 283 -6.95 -16.52 2.00
CA GLY A 283 -8.26 -15.91 1.74
C GLY A 283 -8.97 -16.48 0.50
N TYR A 284 -10.15 -15.92 0.22
CA TYR A 284 -10.94 -16.22 -0.96
C TYR A 284 -10.60 -15.19 -2.04
N PHE A 285 -9.54 -15.44 -2.81
CA PHE A 285 -9.17 -14.50 -3.88
C PHE A 285 -10.07 -14.71 -5.11
N GLY A 286 -10.88 -13.70 -5.43
CA GLY A 286 -11.81 -13.70 -6.56
C GLY A 286 -12.33 -12.29 -6.87
N GLN A 287 -13.10 -12.14 -7.95
CA GLN A 287 -13.53 -10.84 -8.45
C GLN A 287 -14.97 -10.46 -8.05
N ALA A 288 -15.77 -11.43 -7.59
CA ALA A 288 -17.15 -11.25 -7.16
C ALA A 288 -17.44 -12.17 -5.96
N ASP A 289 -18.37 -11.75 -5.11
CA ASP A 289 -18.91 -12.54 -3.99
C ASP A 289 -17.88 -13.05 -2.95
N VAL A 290 -16.69 -12.44 -2.90
CA VAL A 290 -15.63 -12.82 -1.96
C VAL A 290 -15.35 -11.79 -0.86
N LEU A 291 -15.62 -10.51 -1.08
CA LEU A 291 -15.30 -9.45 -0.11
C LEU A 291 -16.12 -9.63 1.17
N GLY A 292 -15.44 -9.65 2.32
CA GLY A 292 -16.06 -9.89 3.63
C GLY A 292 -16.04 -11.35 4.08
N LEU A 293 -15.62 -12.29 3.21
CA LEU A 293 -15.28 -13.65 3.65
C LEU A 293 -14.02 -13.64 4.53
N PRO A 294 -13.79 -14.67 5.36
CA PRO A 294 -12.59 -14.78 6.20
C PRO A 294 -11.30 -14.54 5.41
N ASP A 295 -10.40 -13.75 5.98
CA ASP A 295 -9.11 -13.35 5.41
C ASP A 295 -9.21 -12.66 4.03
N THR A 296 -10.38 -12.15 3.66
CA THR A 296 -10.64 -11.57 2.33
C THR A 296 -11.09 -10.12 2.45
N GLY A 297 -10.22 -9.18 2.08
CA GLY A 297 -10.48 -7.76 2.24
C GLY A 297 -9.67 -6.88 1.29
N GLY A 298 -9.16 -5.76 1.82
CA GLY A 298 -8.49 -4.72 1.03
C GLY A 298 -7.32 -5.21 0.18
N GLN A 299 -6.63 -6.29 0.59
CA GLN A 299 -5.56 -6.90 -0.21
C GLN A 299 -6.03 -7.39 -1.58
N VAL A 300 -7.23 -8.00 -1.67
CA VAL A 300 -7.78 -8.46 -2.96
C VAL A 300 -8.07 -7.27 -3.88
N VAL A 301 -8.70 -6.23 -3.34
CA VAL A 301 -9.01 -4.99 -4.07
C VAL A 301 -7.71 -4.33 -4.56
N TYR A 302 -6.72 -4.20 -3.67
CA TYR A 302 -5.42 -3.64 -3.99
C TYR A 302 -4.76 -4.37 -5.16
N ILE A 303 -4.71 -5.70 -5.13
CA ILE A 303 -4.02 -6.49 -6.16
C ILE A 303 -4.78 -6.43 -7.49
N LEU A 304 -6.11 -6.49 -7.48
CA LEU A 304 -6.90 -6.39 -8.72
C LEU A 304 -6.72 -5.03 -9.40
N ASP A 305 -6.67 -3.93 -8.64
CA ASP A 305 -6.40 -2.60 -9.19
C ASP A 305 -4.95 -2.43 -9.63
N GLN A 306 -4.00 -2.94 -8.83
CA GLN A 306 -2.57 -2.98 -9.14
C GLN A 306 -2.32 -3.64 -10.49
N VAL A 307 -2.89 -4.84 -10.71
CA VAL A 307 -2.68 -5.63 -11.93
C VAL A 307 -3.17 -4.90 -13.17
N ARG A 308 -4.37 -4.31 -13.12
CA ARG A 308 -4.92 -3.52 -14.23
C ARG A 308 -3.99 -2.36 -14.60
N ALA A 309 -3.51 -1.63 -13.60
CA ALA A 309 -2.63 -0.49 -13.82
C ALA A 309 -1.23 -0.90 -14.31
N LEU A 310 -0.69 -2.01 -13.80
CA LEU A 310 0.56 -2.58 -14.27
C LEU A 310 0.44 -3.03 -15.74
N GLU A 311 -0.62 -3.73 -16.10
CA GLU A 311 -0.83 -4.18 -17.48
C GLU A 311 -0.94 -3.00 -18.45
N GLU A 312 -1.74 -1.99 -18.12
CA GLU A 312 -1.88 -0.77 -18.94
C GLU A 312 -0.53 -0.08 -19.17
N GLU A 313 0.25 0.08 -18.10
CA GLU A 313 1.57 0.72 -18.16
C GLU A 313 2.60 -0.15 -18.91
N MET A 314 2.57 -1.48 -18.74
CA MET A 314 3.43 -2.40 -19.48
C MET A 314 3.13 -2.35 -20.99
N LEU A 315 1.86 -2.43 -21.37
CA LEU A 315 1.44 -2.31 -22.78
C LEU A 315 1.90 -0.98 -23.38
N ARG A 316 1.76 0.11 -22.61
CA ARG A 316 2.23 1.43 -23.01
C ARG A 316 3.74 1.46 -23.23
N ARG A 317 4.54 0.92 -22.30
CA ARG A 317 6.01 0.88 -22.39
C ARG A 317 6.48 0.02 -23.56
N ILE A 318 5.94 -1.20 -23.69
CA ILE A 318 6.28 -2.13 -24.77
C ILE A 318 6.02 -1.47 -26.13
N LYS A 319 4.83 -0.88 -26.32
CA LYS A 319 4.48 -0.18 -27.55
C LYS A 319 5.44 0.97 -27.84
N GLN A 320 5.72 1.83 -26.84
CA GLN A 320 6.62 2.97 -27.00
C GLN A 320 8.07 2.57 -27.31
N GLN A 321 8.48 1.35 -27.01
CA GLN A 321 9.80 0.83 -27.39
C GLN A 321 9.83 0.13 -28.76
N GLY A 322 8.73 0.20 -29.52
CA GLY A 322 8.63 -0.42 -30.84
C GLY A 322 8.53 -1.94 -30.79
N LEU A 323 8.06 -2.49 -29.67
CA LEU A 323 7.91 -3.93 -29.46
C LEU A 323 6.43 -4.34 -29.57
N ASN A 324 6.20 -5.58 -29.98
CA ASN A 324 4.85 -6.16 -30.14
C ASN A 324 4.61 -7.34 -29.17
N MET A 325 5.48 -7.50 -28.17
CA MET A 325 5.39 -8.55 -27.17
C MET A 325 4.14 -8.34 -26.32
N LYS A 326 3.51 -9.43 -25.89
CA LYS A 326 2.33 -9.36 -25.02
C LYS A 326 2.80 -9.56 -23.59
N PRO A 327 2.54 -8.62 -22.66
CA PRO A 327 2.86 -8.85 -21.26
C PRO A 327 2.02 -10.02 -20.74
N LYS A 328 2.43 -10.62 -19.62
CA LYS A 328 1.64 -11.62 -18.90
C LYS A 328 1.75 -11.40 -17.41
N ILE A 329 0.61 -11.23 -16.74
CA ILE A 329 0.55 -11.09 -15.29
C ILE A 329 -0.23 -12.28 -14.71
N LEU A 330 0.39 -13.02 -13.80
CA LEU A 330 -0.25 -14.12 -13.06
C LEU A 330 -0.39 -13.74 -11.59
N VAL A 331 -1.63 -13.64 -11.10
CA VAL A 331 -1.93 -13.56 -9.67
C VAL A 331 -2.10 -14.98 -9.14
N VAL A 332 -1.14 -15.46 -8.39
CA VAL A 332 -1.05 -16.85 -7.93
C VAL A 332 -1.58 -16.96 -6.51
N THR A 333 -2.65 -17.74 -6.35
CA THR A 333 -3.42 -17.89 -5.11
C THR A 333 -3.84 -19.35 -4.89
N ARG A 334 -4.48 -19.65 -3.76
CA ARG A 334 -4.91 -21.01 -3.45
C ARG A 334 -6.18 -21.40 -4.23
N LEU A 335 -6.21 -22.62 -4.75
CA LEU A 335 -7.44 -23.27 -5.23
C LEU A 335 -8.19 -23.89 -4.04
N ILE A 336 -9.45 -23.53 -3.88
CA ILE A 336 -10.33 -23.99 -2.79
C ILE A 336 -11.52 -24.75 -3.42
N PRO A 337 -11.45 -26.09 -3.53
CA PRO A 337 -12.50 -26.90 -4.16
C PRO A 337 -13.90 -26.71 -3.57
N ASP A 338 -14.00 -26.53 -2.25
CA ASP A 338 -15.28 -26.45 -1.55
C ASP A 338 -15.82 -25.01 -1.41
N ALA A 339 -15.21 -24.03 -2.09
CA ALA A 339 -15.64 -22.64 -2.07
C ALA A 339 -16.91 -22.40 -2.90
N ARG A 340 -18.07 -22.82 -2.36
CA ARG A 340 -19.39 -22.65 -2.98
C ARG A 340 -19.76 -21.17 -3.11
N GLY A 341 -20.34 -20.79 -4.25
CA GLY A 341 -20.80 -19.43 -4.52
C GLY A 341 -19.70 -18.45 -4.96
N THR A 342 -18.47 -18.92 -5.15
CA THR A 342 -17.34 -18.11 -5.63
C THR A 342 -16.63 -18.79 -6.80
N THR A 343 -15.69 -18.11 -7.45
CA THR A 343 -14.82 -18.67 -8.50
C THR A 343 -13.54 -19.29 -7.94
N CYS A 344 -13.37 -19.38 -6.61
CA CYS A 344 -12.13 -19.85 -5.98
C CYS A 344 -11.80 -21.34 -6.22
N ASN A 345 -12.75 -22.10 -6.79
CA ASN A 345 -12.56 -23.49 -7.23
C ASN A 345 -12.08 -23.61 -8.69
N GLN A 346 -11.96 -22.49 -9.42
CA GLN A 346 -11.50 -22.47 -10.81
C GLN A 346 -9.98 -22.22 -10.87
N GLU A 347 -9.25 -23.13 -11.53
CA GLU A 347 -7.79 -23.05 -11.66
C GLU A 347 -7.32 -21.76 -12.34
N MET A 348 -8.04 -21.30 -13.37
CA MET A 348 -7.68 -20.10 -14.14
C MET A 348 -8.90 -19.19 -14.29
N GLU A 349 -8.71 -17.89 -14.03
CA GLU A 349 -9.74 -16.87 -14.20
C GLU A 349 -9.15 -15.59 -14.81
N PRO A 350 -9.64 -15.09 -15.96
CA PRO A 350 -9.22 -13.80 -16.51
C PRO A 350 -9.61 -12.64 -15.59
N ILE A 351 -8.71 -11.67 -15.41
CA ILE A 351 -9.00 -10.47 -14.61
C ILE A 351 -9.83 -9.49 -15.46
N LEU A 352 -10.95 -9.04 -14.91
CA LEU A 352 -11.87 -8.09 -15.54
C LEU A 352 -11.17 -6.78 -15.85
N ASN A 353 -11.49 -6.22 -17.03
CA ASN A 353 -10.86 -5.01 -17.59
C ASN A 353 -9.34 -5.14 -17.78
N SER A 354 -8.87 -6.36 -18.08
CA SER A 354 -7.50 -6.65 -18.50
C SER A 354 -7.52 -7.62 -19.70
N SER A 355 -6.45 -7.66 -20.49
CA SER A 355 -6.34 -8.49 -21.69
C SER A 355 -5.35 -9.65 -21.54
N HIS A 356 -4.40 -9.54 -20.61
CA HIS A 356 -3.27 -10.46 -20.46
C HIS A 356 -3.01 -10.87 -19.00
N SER A 357 -3.92 -10.53 -18.09
CA SER A 357 -3.78 -10.80 -16.67
C SER A 357 -4.77 -11.86 -16.20
N HIS A 358 -4.28 -12.83 -15.43
CA HIS A 358 -5.08 -13.97 -14.97
C HIS A 358 -4.80 -14.28 -13.51
N ILE A 359 -5.83 -14.76 -12.82
CA ILE A 359 -5.70 -15.44 -11.53
C ILE A 359 -5.41 -16.91 -11.80
N LEU A 360 -4.32 -17.41 -11.24
CA LEU A 360 -3.92 -18.82 -11.25
C LEU A 360 -4.08 -19.39 -9.85
N ARG A 361 -4.89 -20.43 -9.71
CA ARG A 361 -5.18 -21.08 -8.43
C ARG A 361 -4.54 -22.44 -8.34
N ILE A 362 -3.77 -22.66 -7.28
CA ILE A 362 -3.03 -23.91 -7.07
C ILE A 362 -3.50 -24.55 -5.77
N PRO A 363 -3.87 -25.84 -5.77
CA PRO A 363 -4.38 -26.48 -4.56
C PRO A 363 -3.26 -26.67 -3.53
N PHE A 364 -3.63 -26.62 -2.26
CA PHE A 364 -2.79 -27.21 -1.22
C PHE A 364 -2.88 -28.73 -1.26
N ARG A 365 -1.77 -29.38 -0.93
CA ARG A 365 -1.64 -30.83 -0.88
C ARG A 365 -1.14 -31.28 0.47
N THR A 366 -1.73 -32.37 0.94
CA THR A 366 -1.26 -33.17 2.07
C THR A 366 -0.85 -34.55 1.56
N GLU A 367 -0.34 -35.41 2.45
CA GLU A 367 -0.08 -36.82 2.13
C GLU A 367 -1.34 -37.57 1.62
N LYS A 368 -2.53 -37.10 1.99
CA LYS A 368 -3.83 -37.69 1.58
C LYS A 368 -4.38 -37.13 0.26
N GLY A 369 -3.72 -36.15 -0.35
CA GLY A 369 -4.17 -35.51 -1.59
C GLY A 369 -4.50 -34.03 -1.43
N ILE A 370 -5.40 -33.51 -2.28
CA ILE A 370 -5.75 -32.09 -2.32
C ILE A 370 -6.58 -31.71 -1.08
N LEU A 371 -6.18 -30.66 -0.38
CA LEU A 371 -6.92 -30.10 0.75
C LEU A 371 -8.07 -29.20 0.25
N ARG A 372 -9.30 -29.58 0.57
CA ARG A 372 -10.50 -29.04 -0.10
C ARG A 372 -11.10 -27.81 0.56
N GLN A 373 -11.05 -27.75 1.88
CA GLN A 373 -11.62 -26.70 2.72
C GLN A 373 -10.71 -25.48 2.81
N TRP A 374 -11.30 -24.32 3.11
CA TRP A 374 -10.55 -23.11 3.44
C TRP A 374 -9.68 -23.32 4.69
N VAL A 375 -8.55 -22.60 4.73
CA VAL A 375 -7.59 -22.60 5.84
C VAL A 375 -7.30 -21.15 6.19
N SER A 376 -7.32 -20.85 7.48
CA SER A 376 -6.94 -19.54 8.02
C SER A 376 -5.53 -19.17 7.61
N ARG A 377 -5.28 -17.88 7.38
CA ARG A 377 -3.94 -17.35 7.10
C ARG A 377 -2.92 -17.66 8.21
N PHE A 378 -3.39 -17.88 9.44
CA PHE A 378 -2.54 -18.29 10.57
C PHE A 378 -2.14 -19.76 10.53
N ASP A 379 -2.91 -20.62 9.85
CA ASP A 379 -2.72 -22.08 9.86
C ASP A 379 -2.08 -22.59 8.56
N ILE A 380 -1.59 -21.67 7.72
CA ILE A 380 -1.25 -21.94 6.31
C ILE A 380 0.17 -22.50 6.11
N TYR A 381 1.04 -22.32 7.09
CA TYR A 381 2.48 -22.55 6.99
C TYR A 381 2.92 -23.97 6.58
N PRO A 382 2.26 -25.07 7.04
CA PRO A 382 2.61 -26.43 6.60
C PRO A 382 2.58 -26.64 5.08
N TYR A 383 1.73 -25.89 4.38
CA TYR A 383 1.45 -26.13 2.96
C TYR A 383 2.34 -25.31 2.02
N LEU A 384 2.96 -24.23 2.52
CA LEU A 384 3.61 -23.22 1.68
C LEU A 384 4.80 -23.73 0.89
N GLU A 385 5.60 -24.65 1.44
CA GLU A 385 6.75 -25.19 0.72
C GLU A 385 6.34 -26.03 -0.50
N ASN A 386 5.39 -26.94 -0.31
CA ASN A 386 4.90 -27.78 -1.41
C ASN A 386 4.11 -26.94 -2.42
N TYR A 387 3.32 -25.99 -1.93
CA TYR A 387 2.66 -25.01 -2.78
C TYR A 387 3.68 -24.22 -3.63
N ALA A 388 4.80 -23.77 -3.07
CA ALA A 388 5.84 -23.07 -3.83
C ALA A 388 6.44 -23.96 -4.94
N LYS A 389 6.63 -25.26 -4.69
CA LYS A 389 7.10 -26.23 -5.69
C LYS A 389 6.10 -26.37 -6.83
N ASP A 390 4.84 -26.63 -6.51
CA ASP A 390 3.75 -26.79 -7.49
C ASP A 390 3.53 -25.50 -8.29
N ALA A 391 3.54 -24.34 -7.61
CA ALA A 391 3.46 -23.03 -8.22
C ALA A 391 4.61 -22.76 -9.18
N THR A 392 5.85 -23.08 -8.79
CA THR A 392 7.00 -22.91 -9.69
C THR A 392 6.82 -23.67 -10.99
N ALA A 393 6.41 -24.95 -10.90
CA ALA A 393 6.22 -25.77 -12.09
C ALA A 393 5.15 -25.19 -13.01
N LYS A 394 3.99 -24.81 -12.45
CA LYS A 394 2.87 -24.29 -13.24
C LYS A 394 3.14 -22.91 -13.85
N ILE A 395 3.84 -22.04 -13.12
CA ILE A 395 4.23 -20.71 -13.61
C ILE A 395 5.17 -20.85 -14.82
N LEU A 396 6.20 -21.68 -14.72
CA LEU A 396 7.16 -21.87 -15.81
C LEU A 396 6.50 -22.47 -17.06
N GLU A 397 5.57 -23.42 -16.86
CA GLU A 397 4.75 -23.98 -17.95
C GLU A 397 3.93 -22.88 -18.65
N LEU A 398 3.20 -22.07 -17.88
CA LEU A 398 2.31 -21.05 -18.44
C LEU A 398 3.06 -19.87 -19.05
N MET A 399 4.17 -19.43 -18.47
CA MET A 399 4.92 -18.27 -18.95
C MET A 399 5.88 -18.59 -20.09
N GLU A 400 6.09 -19.87 -20.42
CA GLU A 400 7.07 -20.34 -21.41
C GLU A 400 8.48 -19.78 -21.14
N GLY A 401 8.80 -19.62 -19.85
CA GLY A 401 10.01 -18.94 -19.39
C GLY A 401 9.91 -18.55 -17.92
N LYS A 402 11.00 -17.96 -17.41
CA LYS A 402 11.02 -17.39 -16.05
C LYS A 402 10.26 -16.05 -16.01
N PRO A 403 9.66 -15.69 -14.88
CA PRO A 403 9.17 -14.32 -14.68
C PRO A 403 10.32 -13.31 -14.66
N ASP A 404 10.02 -12.08 -15.06
CA ASP A 404 10.96 -10.96 -14.99
C ASP A 404 10.91 -10.28 -13.61
N LEU A 405 9.74 -10.30 -12.98
CA LEU A 405 9.49 -9.74 -11.65
C LEU A 405 8.54 -10.63 -10.85
N ILE A 406 8.86 -10.84 -9.57
CA ILE A 406 7.99 -11.52 -8.60
C ILE A 406 7.63 -10.57 -7.48
N ILE A 407 6.35 -10.46 -7.15
CA ILE A 407 5.83 -9.63 -6.05
C ILE A 407 5.14 -10.54 -5.04
N GLY A 408 5.66 -10.57 -3.81
CA GLY A 408 4.97 -11.18 -2.67
C GLY A 408 3.97 -10.22 -2.03
N ASN A 409 2.85 -10.74 -1.54
CA ASN A 409 1.88 -9.99 -0.73
C ASN A 409 1.58 -10.73 0.56
N TYR A 410 1.63 -10.02 1.69
CA TYR A 410 1.48 -10.55 3.05
C TYR A 410 2.50 -11.65 3.38
N THR A 411 2.51 -12.15 4.62
CA THR A 411 3.56 -13.06 5.09
C THR A 411 3.71 -14.33 4.24
N ASP A 412 2.61 -14.99 3.91
CA ASP A 412 2.58 -16.24 3.14
C ASP A 412 3.02 -16.05 1.69
N GLY A 413 2.48 -15.02 1.01
CA GLY A 413 2.86 -14.67 -0.34
C GLY A 413 4.31 -14.17 -0.43
N ASN A 414 4.77 -13.40 0.56
CA ASN A 414 6.15 -12.94 0.67
C ASN A 414 7.13 -14.11 0.83
N LEU A 415 6.82 -15.08 1.68
CA LEU A 415 7.66 -16.25 1.86
C LEU A 415 7.75 -17.09 0.58
N VAL A 416 6.63 -17.39 -0.07
CA VAL A 416 6.61 -18.17 -1.32
C VAL A 416 7.30 -17.41 -2.46
N ALA A 417 7.12 -16.10 -2.55
CA ALA A 417 7.85 -15.25 -3.47
C ALA A 417 9.37 -15.35 -3.24
N SER A 418 9.84 -15.36 -1.99
CA SER A 418 11.26 -15.52 -1.66
C SER A 418 11.80 -16.87 -2.07
N LEU A 419 11.06 -17.96 -1.82
CA LEU A 419 11.46 -19.31 -2.25
C LEU A 419 11.62 -19.40 -3.77
N LEU A 420 10.64 -18.86 -4.52
CA LEU A 420 10.64 -18.91 -5.98
C LEU A 420 11.68 -17.97 -6.59
N ALA A 421 11.82 -16.75 -6.09
CA ALA A 421 12.81 -15.77 -6.56
C ALA A 421 14.24 -16.26 -6.36
N ASN A 422 14.54 -16.86 -5.19
CA ASN A 422 15.85 -17.46 -4.92
C ASN A 422 16.13 -18.63 -5.86
N LYS A 423 15.14 -19.50 -6.12
CA LYS A 423 15.28 -20.64 -7.02
C LYS A 423 15.52 -20.24 -8.48
N LEU A 424 14.85 -19.18 -8.96
CA LEU A 424 14.89 -18.76 -10.36
C LEU A 424 15.89 -17.62 -10.64
N GLY A 425 16.47 -17.01 -9.59
CA GLY A 425 17.36 -15.86 -9.73
C GLY A 425 16.66 -14.60 -10.27
N VAL A 426 15.39 -14.39 -9.92
CA VAL A 426 14.53 -13.30 -10.42
C VAL A 426 14.47 -12.15 -9.41
N ALA A 427 14.19 -10.93 -9.88
CA ALA A 427 14.02 -9.77 -8.99
C ALA A 427 12.76 -9.93 -8.12
N GLN A 428 12.88 -9.65 -6.83
CA GLN A 428 11.78 -9.80 -5.87
C GLN A 428 11.38 -8.46 -5.22
N GLY A 429 10.10 -8.10 -5.37
CA GLY A 429 9.43 -7.11 -4.54
C GLY A 429 8.58 -7.79 -3.45
N THR A 430 8.41 -7.14 -2.30
CA THR A 430 7.44 -7.57 -1.26
C THR A 430 6.56 -6.41 -0.83
N ILE A 431 5.30 -6.74 -0.51
CA ILE A 431 4.31 -5.83 0.08
C ILE A 431 3.76 -6.52 1.33
N ALA A 432 3.95 -5.94 2.52
CA ALA A 432 3.45 -6.57 3.74
C ALA A 432 1.93 -6.49 3.85
N HIS A 433 1.31 -5.38 3.43
CA HIS A 433 -0.08 -4.99 3.73
C HIS A 433 -0.35 -4.76 5.23
N ALA A 434 0.10 -5.68 6.09
CA ALA A 434 0.11 -5.56 7.54
C ALA A 434 1.20 -6.45 8.14
N LEU A 435 1.79 -6.03 9.25
CA LEU A 435 2.67 -6.87 10.08
C LEU A 435 2.00 -7.13 11.43
N GLU A 436 1.60 -8.38 11.66
CA GLU A 436 0.73 -8.77 12.79
C GLU A 436 1.39 -8.49 14.17
N LYS A 437 2.73 -8.51 14.26
CA LYS A 437 3.47 -8.16 15.48
C LYS A 437 3.12 -6.78 16.05
N THR A 438 2.67 -5.85 15.21
CA THR A 438 2.25 -4.50 15.66
C THR A 438 0.76 -4.39 15.97
N LYS A 439 -0.04 -5.37 15.53
CA LYS A 439 -1.48 -5.44 15.76
C LYS A 439 -1.81 -6.20 17.05
N TYR A 440 -0.96 -7.15 17.42
CA TYR A 440 -1.07 -7.89 18.67
C TYR A 440 0.05 -7.44 19.62
N GLU A 441 -0.29 -6.58 20.59
CA GLU A 441 0.69 -6.00 21.51
C GLU A 441 1.40 -7.09 22.32
N ASP A 442 2.73 -6.96 22.43
CA ASP A 442 3.62 -7.89 23.13
C ASP A 442 3.53 -9.35 22.64
N SER A 443 2.99 -9.61 21.43
CA SER A 443 2.82 -10.97 20.89
C SER A 443 4.13 -11.70 20.63
N ASP A 444 5.23 -10.97 20.49
CA ASP A 444 6.58 -11.53 20.36
C ASP A 444 7.08 -12.08 21.70
N VAL A 445 7.06 -11.28 22.75
CA VAL A 445 7.55 -11.70 24.07
C VAL A 445 6.59 -12.66 24.78
N LYS A 446 5.28 -12.56 24.52
CA LYS A 446 4.25 -13.49 25.01
C LYS A 446 3.95 -14.62 24.03
N LEU A 447 4.92 -15.00 23.19
CA LEU A 447 4.72 -15.98 22.12
C LEU A 447 4.00 -17.25 22.59
N LYS A 448 4.37 -17.82 23.75
CA LYS A 448 3.77 -19.03 24.30
C LYS A 448 2.24 -18.94 24.49
N GLU A 449 1.71 -17.74 24.76
CA GLU A 449 0.27 -17.51 24.91
C GLU A 449 -0.46 -17.42 23.56
N PHE A 450 0.17 -16.81 22.56
CA PHE A 450 -0.45 -16.56 21.26
C PHE A 450 -0.23 -17.68 20.23
N ASP A 451 0.90 -18.38 20.31
CA ASP A 451 1.34 -19.34 19.29
C ASP A 451 0.39 -20.53 19.10
N PRO A 452 -0.28 -21.09 20.13
CA PRO A 452 -1.25 -22.17 19.93
C PRO A 452 -2.44 -21.80 19.04
N LYS A 453 -2.77 -20.50 18.92
CA LYS A 453 -3.93 -20.01 18.16
C LYS A 453 -3.54 -19.30 16.86
N TYR A 454 -2.46 -18.54 16.86
CA TYR A 454 -2.10 -17.67 15.73
C TYR A 454 -0.81 -18.10 15.03
N HIS A 455 -0.06 -19.05 15.60
CA HIS A 455 1.17 -19.57 15.03
C HIS A 455 2.18 -18.47 14.66
N PHE A 456 2.29 -17.45 15.53
CA PHE A 456 3.17 -16.30 15.34
C PHE A 456 4.66 -16.67 15.25
N SER A 457 5.06 -17.81 15.81
CA SER A 457 6.40 -18.35 15.63
C SER A 457 6.72 -18.57 14.15
N CYS A 458 5.78 -19.14 13.40
CA CYS A 458 5.88 -19.29 11.95
C CYS A 458 5.80 -17.94 11.26
N GLN A 459 4.82 -17.11 11.65
CA GLN A 459 4.56 -15.82 10.99
C GLN A 459 5.76 -14.87 11.08
N PHE A 460 6.26 -14.59 12.28
CA PHE A 460 7.35 -13.63 12.48
C PHE A 460 8.66 -14.14 11.88
N THR A 461 8.87 -15.47 11.89
CA THR A 461 9.99 -16.10 11.18
C THR A 461 9.89 -15.90 9.66
N ALA A 462 8.71 -16.12 9.08
CA ALA A 462 8.48 -15.91 7.64
C ALA A 462 8.60 -14.43 7.23
N ASP A 463 8.08 -13.51 8.04
CA ASP A 463 8.21 -12.07 7.82
C ASP A 463 9.68 -11.65 7.82
N LEU A 464 10.45 -12.08 8.84
CA LEU A 464 11.87 -11.76 8.99
C LEU A 464 12.70 -12.30 7.82
N LEU A 465 12.39 -13.51 7.36
CA LEU A 465 13.04 -14.13 6.21
C LEU A 465 12.74 -13.36 4.93
N ALA A 466 11.47 -13.04 4.67
CA ALA A 466 11.06 -12.43 3.43
C ALA A 466 11.49 -10.95 3.31
N MET A 467 11.45 -10.18 4.40
CA MET A 467 11.92 -8.78 4.38
C MET A 467 13.42 -8.68 4.05
N ASN A 468 14.22 -9.65 4.50
CA ASN A 468 15.65 -9.68 4.23
C ASN A 468 16.00 -10.27 2.86
N ALA A 469 15.20 -11.20 2.34
CA ALA A 469 15.37 -11.77 1.01
C ALA A 469 14.96 -10.81 -0.13
N ALA A 470 14.02 -9.91 0.11
CA ALA A 470 13.52 -8.97 -0.90
C ALA A 470 14.62 -8.07 -1.48
N ASP A 471 14.61 -7.87 -2.80
CA ASP A 471 15.45 -6.89 -3.49
C ASP A 471 14.94 -5.47 -3.24
N PHE A 472 13.62 -5.29 -3.15
CA PHE A 472 12.97 -4.06 -2.71
C PHE A 472 11.65 -4.35 -1.97
N ILE A 473 11.26 -3.43 -1.08
CA ILE A 473 10.03 -3.48 -0.29
C ILE A 473 9.18 -2.28 -0.68
N ILE A 474 7.91 -2.53 -1.01
CA ILE A 474 6.92 -1.50 -1.28
C ILE A 474 6.05 -1.33 -0.04
N THR A 475 5.96 -0.09 0.45
CA THR A 475 5.00 0.31 1.47
C THR A 475 4.03 1.36 0.93
N SER A 476 2.86 1.45 1.55
CA SER A 476 1.86 2.46 1.18
C SER A 476 2.15 3.83 1.80
N THR A 477 2.87 3.85 2.92
CA THR A 477 3.16 5.07 3.70
C THR A 477 4.55 5.01 4.33
N TYR A 478 5.05 6.17 4.75
CA TYR A 478 6.19 6.32 5.65
C TYR A 478 5.93 5.66 7.01
N GLN A 479 4.71 5.83 7.53
CA GLN A 479 4.28 5.28 8.83
C GLN A 479 4.45 3.76 8.90
N GLU A 480 4.21 3.05 7.80
CA GLU A 480 4.44 1.60 7.71
C GLU A 480 5.91 1.23 7.95
N ILE A 481 6.86 2.05 7.51
CA ILE A 481 8.29 1.79 7.66
C ILE A 481 8.79 2.25 9.02
N ALA A 482 8.72 3.56 9.28
CA ALA A 482 9.36 4.23 10.41
C ALA A 482 8.37 4.99 11.29
N GLY A 483 7.06 4.81 11.09
CA GLY A 483 6.06 5.33 12.01
C GLY A 483 6.01 6.86 12.01
N SER A 484 5.83 7.40 13.21
CA SER A 484 5.73 8.84 13.49
C SER A 484 6.84 9.26 14.45
N GLU A 485 6.86 10.50 14.89
CA GLU A 485 7.78 10.96 15.94
C GLU A 485 7.59 10.17 17.25
N THR A 486 6.34 9.85 17.61
CA THR A 486 6.01 9.26 18.92
C THR A 486 5.82 7.75 18.89
N ARG A 487 5.40 7.18 17.75
CA ARG A 487 5.11 5.75 17.61
C ARG A 487 6.00 5.11 16.53
N PRO A 488 6.68 3.98 16.83
CA PRO A 488 7.51 3.28 15.85
C PRO A 488 6.70 2.71 14.70
N GLY A 489 7.36 2.56 13.55
CA GLY A 489 6.77 1.97 12.35
C GLY A 489 6.54 0.47 12.47
N GLN A 490 5.78 -0.10 11.52
CA GLN A 490 5.53 -1.53 11.49
C GLN A 490 6.82 -2.30 11.26
N TYR A 491 7.57 -1.95 10.22
CA TYR A 491 8.89 -2.56 9.96
C TYR A 491 9.91 -2.21 11.05
N GLU A 492 9.95 -0.97 11.52
CA GLU A 492 10.83 -0.54 12.61
C GLU A 492 10.68 -1.41 13.87
N SER A 493 9.46 -1.85 14.19
CA SER A 493 9.24 -2.76 15.34
C SER A 493 9.92 -4.13 15.19
N HIS A 494 10.39 -4.49 13.99
CA HIS A 494 11.13 -5.72 13.69
C HIS A 494 12.65 -5.50 13.67
N THR A 495 13.13 -4.29 13.99
CA THR A 495 14.57 -4.00 14.09
C THR A 495 15.21 -4.79 15.22
N ALA A 496 14.61 -4.81 16.41
CA ALA A 496 15.07 -5.59 17.54
C ALA A 496 13.87 -6.10 18.35
N PHE A 497 13.78 -7.42 18.54
CA PHE A 497 12.71 -8.07 19.31
C PHE A 497 13.13 -9.47 19.77
N THR A 498 12.33 -10.10 20.63
CA THR A 498 12.63 -11.45 21.13
C THR A 498 11.38 -12.31 21.18
N MET A 499 11.55 -13.60 20.92
CA MET A 499 10.56 -14.65 21.12
C MET A 499 11.13 -15.66 22.13
N PRO A 500 10.89 -15.45 23.44
CA PRO A 500 11.50 -16.26 24.49
C PRO A 500 11.21 -17.76 24.31
N GLY A 501 12.26 -18.58 24.40
CA GLY A 501 12.21 -20.01 24.12
C GLY A 501 12.39 -20.40 22.65
N LEU A 502 12.60 -19.45 21.74
CA LEU A 502 12.80 -19.71 20.32
C LEU A 502 14.09 -19.06 19.76
N TYR A 503 14.12 -17.74 19.62
CA TYR A 503 15.30 -16.96 19.26
C TYR A 503 15.09 -15.48 19.56
N ARG A 504 16.20 -14.73 19.57
CA ARG A 504 16.21 -13.29 19.79
C ARG A 504 16.79 -12.58 18.57
N VAL A 505 16.14 -11.52 18.12
CA VAL A 505 16.53 -10.73 16.95
C VAL A 505 17.19 -9.44 17.42
N VAL A 506 18.51 -9.36 17.32
CA VAL A 506 19.28 -8.17 17.73
C VAL A 506 19.35 -7.12 16.61
N SER A 507 19.25 -7.57 15.36
CA SER A 507 19.15 -6.72 14.17
C SER A 507 18.37 -7.48 13.10
N GLY A 508 17.09 -7.20 12.98
CA GLY A 508 16.18 -7.89 12.05
C GLY A 508 16.02 -7.14 10.72
N ILE A 509 15.78 -5.83 10.79
CA ILE A 509 15.65 -4.96 9.63
C ILE A 509 16.10 -3.55 9.97
N ASN A 510 16.61 -2.82 8.99
CA ASN A 510 17.01 -1.43 9.12
C ASN A 510 16.08 -0.55 8.28
N VAL A 511 15.38 0.41 8.91
CA VAL A 511 14.48 1.33 8.20
C VAL A 511 15.20 2.24 7.21
N PHE A 512 16.51 2.40 7.34
CA PHE A 512 17.37 3.14 6.41
C PHE A 512 17.93 2.29 5.26
N ASP A 513 17.51 1.03 5.16
CA ASP A 513 17.90 0.17 4.03
C ASP A 513 17.31 0.75 2.72
N PRO A 514 18.13 0.93 1.68
CA PRO A 514 17.69 1.48 0.41
C PRO A 514 16.73 0.56 -0.35
N LYS A 515 16.37 -0.62 0.18
CA LYS A 515 15.30 -1.45 -0.38
C LYS A 515 13.89 -0.90 -0.12
N PHE A 516 13.69 -0.05 0.89
CA PHE A 516 12.37 0.50 1.22
C PHE A 516 11.93 1.61 0.26
N ASN A 517 10.73 1.46 -0.29
CA ASN A 517 10.13 2.41 -1.22
C ASN A 517 8.65 2.65 -0.93
N ILE A 518 8.26 3.93 -0.89
CA ILE A 518 6.86 4.31 -0.77
C ILE A 518 6.22 4.43 -2.16
N ALA A 519 5.31 3.51 -2.45
CA ALA A 519 4.42 3.56 -3.61
C ALA A 519 2.98 3.48 -3.11
N ALA A 520 2.39 4.65 -2.85
CA ALA A 520 1.03 4.74 -2.35
C ALA A 520 0.03 4.28 -3.44
N PRO A 521 -0.97 3.45 -3.09
CA PRO A 521 -2.04 3.09 -4.01
C PRO A 521 -2.96 4.30 -4.28
N GLY A 522 -3.82 4.16 -5.29
CA GLY A 522 -4.82 5.17 -5.63
C GLY A 522 -6.25 4.66 -5.50
N ALA A 523 -7.19 5.50 -5.92
CA ALA A 523 -8.57 5.10 -6.19
C ALA A 523 -8.78 4.87 -7.70
N GLU A 524 -9.69 3.96 -8.04
CA GLU A 524 -10.06 3.68 -9.44
C GLU A 524 -10.73 4.91 -10.08
N GLN A 525 -10.03 5.55 -11.03
CA GLN A 525 -10.45 6.83 -11.63
C GLN A 525 -11.71 6.74 -12.52
N SER A 526 -12.11 5.53 -12.92
CA SER A 526 -13.39 5.28 -13.61
C SER A 526 -14.58 5.29 -12.64
N THR A 527 -14.34 5.00 -11.36
CA THR A 527 -15.35 4.90 -10.31
C THR A 527 -15.40 6.19 -9.48
N TYR A 528 -14.25 6.63 -8.98
CA TYR A 528 -14.08 7.84 -8.20
C TYR A 528 -13.46 8.92 -9.08
N PHE A 529 -14.19 10.01 -9.32
CA PHE A 529 -13.79 11.11 -10.18
C PHE A 529 -14.45 12.40 -9.70
N PRO A 530 -13.94 13.59 -10.09
CA PRO A 530 -14.43 14.87 -9.59
C PRO A 530 -15.94 15.06 -9.77
N PHE A 531 -16.62 15.56 -8.73
CA PHE A 531 -18.07 15.83 -8.77
C PHE A 531 -18.50 16.82 -9.87
N THR A 532 -17.55 17.64 -10.35
CA THR A 532 -17.72 18.62 -11.42
C THR A 532 -17.87 17.99 -12.81
N GLU A 533 -17.46 16.73 -13.00
CA GLU A 533 -17.60 16.01 -14.27
C GLU A 533 -19.03 15.50 -14.51
N ARG A 534 -19.97 16.44 -14.72
CA ARG A 534 -21.42 16.16 -14.83
C ARG A 534 -21.78 15.08 -15.86
N LYS A 535 -21.03 14.98 -16.97
CA LYS A 535 -21.26 13.99 -18.03
C LYS A 535 -20.94 12.55 -17.63
N LYS A 536 -20.06 12.34 -16.64
CA LYS A 536 -19.67 11.00 -16.15
C LYS A 536 -20.51 10.51 -14.97
N ARG A 537 -21.34 11.39 -14.38
CA ARG A 537 -22.14 11.09 -13.17
C ARG A 537 -23.04 9.87 -13.37
N PHE A 538 -23.17 9.05 -12.34
CA PHE A 538 -24.00 7.85 -12.37
C PHE A 538 -25.45 8.19 -12.04
N VAL A 539 -26.11 8.93 -12.95
CA VAL A 539 -27.47 9.49 -12.76
C VAL A 539 -28.50 8.43 -12.36
N LYS A 540 -28.31 7.17 -12.79
CA LYS A 540 -29.18 6.04 -12.42
C LYS A 540 -29.32 5.82 -10.90
N PHE A 541 -28.33 6.21 -10.10
CA PHE A 541 -28.36 6.07 -8.65
C PHE A 541 -29.00 7.27 -7.93
N GLY A 542 -29.30 8.37 -8.65
CA GLY A 542 -29.84 9.60 -8.06
C GLY A 542 -31.08 9.36 -7.19
N PRO A 543 -32.14 8.68 -7.69
CA PRO A 543 -33.34 8.41 -6.88
C PRO A 543 -33.06 7.56 -5.64
N ALA A 544 -32.19 6.56 -5.75
CA ALA A 544 -31.83 5.70 -4.62
C ALA A 544 -31.02 6.46 -3.57
N ILE A 545 -30.11 7.35 -3.98
CA ILE A 545 -29.33 8.19 -3.06
C ILE A 545 -30.22 9.25 -2.40
N GLU A 546 -31.17 9.83 -3.13
CA GLU A 546 -32.12 10.79 -2.58
C GLU A 546 -33.01 10.16 -1.50
N GLU A 547 -33.52 8.95 -1.75
CA GLU A 547 -34.23 8.14 -0.75
C GLU A 547 -33.33 7.85 0.46
N LEU A 548 -32.11 7.35 0.22
CA LEU A 548 -31.16 6.98 1.25
C LEU A 548 -30.82 8.15 2.18
N LEU A 549 -30.66 9.37 1.65
CA LEU A 549 -30.30 10.55 2.42
C LEU A 549 -31.49 11.27 3.06
N TYR A 550 -32.63 11.36 2.36
CA TYR A 550 -33.68 12.33 2.70
C TYR A 550 -35.07 11.74 2.91
N SER A 551 -35.24 10.41 2.82
CA SER A 551 -36.49 9.76 3.24
C SER A 551 -36.76 10.02 4.72
N ASN A 552 -38.04 10.16 5.09
CA ASN A 552 -38.47 10.27 6.48
C ASN A 552 -38.80 8.88 7.07
N GLU A 553 -38.76 7.84 6.25
CA GLU A 553 -38.99 6.47 6.69
C GLU A 553 -37.70 5.89 7.29
N GLU A 554 -37.86 5.08 8.34
CA GLU A 554 -36.79 4.26 8.90
C GLU A 554 -36.99 2.82 8.43
N ASN A 555 -35.93 2.18 7.96
CA ASN A 555 -35.97 0.83 7.43
C ASN A 555 -34.64 0.09 7.65
N ASN A 556 -34.42 -1.01 6.93
CA ASN A 556 -33.20 -1.81 7.06
C ASN A 556 -31.96 -1.18 6.39
N GLU A 557 -32.11 -0.12 5.60
CA GLU A 557 -31.01 0.63 4.96
C GLU A 557 -30.64 1.92 5.69
N HIS A 558 -31.58 2.56 6.40
CA HIS A 558 -31.33 3.82 7.11
C HIS A 558 -32.28 4.07 8.29
N ILE A 559 -31.79 4.82 9.28
CA ILE A 559 -32.57 5.33 10.42
C ILE A 559 -32.26 6.82 10.68
N GLY A 560 -33.15 7.51 11.40
CA GLY A 560 -33.11 8.97 11.54
C GLY A 560 -33.54 9.69 10.26
N PHE A 561 -33.51 11.02 10.25
CA PHE A 561 -33.90 11.82 9.08
C PHE A 561 -33.22 13.20 9.13
N LEU A 562 -33.13 13.86 7.97
CA LEU A 562 -32.58 15.21 7.84
C LEU A 562 -33.72 16.22 7.63
N ALA A 563 -34.01 17.02 8.66
CA ALA A 563 -35.10 17.98 8.64
C ALA A 563 -34.83 19.15 7.68
N ASP A 564 -33.59 19.62 7.61
CA ASP A 564 -33.17 20.70 6.72
C ASP A 564 -32.27 20.16 5.59
N ARG A 565 -32.90 19.88 4.44
CA ARG A 565 -32.20 19.34 3.25
C ARG A 565 -31.21 20.31 2.61
N LYS A 566 -31.24 21.61 2.97
CA LYS A 566 -30.35 22.63 2.38
C LYS A 566 -29.01 22.74 3.11
N ARG A 567 -28.90 22.19 4.32
CA ARG A 567 -27.64 22.22 5.07
C ARG A 567 -26.61 21.32 4.38
N PRO A 568 -25.34 21.74 4.33
CA PRO A 568 -24.25 20.87 3.95
C PRO A 568 -24.22 19.62 4.84
N ILE A 569 -23.71 18.52 4.28
CA ILE A 569 -23.58 17.25 4.99
C ILE A 569 -22.12 17.02 5.38
N ILE A 570 -21.85 16.75 6.66
CA ILE A 570 -20.63 16.04 7.05
C ILE A 570 -20.88 14.54 6.97
N PHE A 571 -20.02 13.85 6.24
CA PHE A 571 -20.19 12.47 5.83
C PHE A 571 -19.03 11.61 6.33
N SER A 572 -19.32 10.45 6.91
CA SER A 572 -18.31 9.44 7.24
C SER A 572 -18.78 8.04 6.84
N MET A 573 -17.87 7.25 6.26
CA MET A 573 -18.14 5.88 5.84
C MET A 573 -16.96 4.99 6.23
N ALA A 574 -17.22 3.98 7.05
CA ALA A 574 -16.22 3.01 7.48
C ALA A 574 -16.87 1.74 8.04
N ARG A 575 -16.04 0.72 8.34
CA ARG A 575 -16.45 -0.37 9.23
C ARG A 575 -16.79 0.18 10.61
N PHE A 576 -17.70 -0.49 11.30
CA PHE A 576 -18.27 -0.02 12.55
C PHE A 576 -17.57 -0.68 13.74
N ASP A 577 -16.33 -0.25 13.99
CA ASP A 577 -15.49 -0.76 15.08
C ASP A 577 -14.93 0.39 15.94
N THR A 578 -14.38 0.04 17.10
CA THR A 578 -13.85 0.99 18.09
C THR A 578 -12.75 1.88 17.52
N VAL A 579 -11.90 1.34 16.65
CA VAL A 579 -10.76 2.05 16.07
C VAL A 579 -11.23 3.08 15.05
N LYS A 580 -12.26 2.76 14.24
CA LYS A 580 -12.84 3.69 13.27
C LYS A 580 -13.59 4.86 13.92
N ASN A 581 -14.05 4.68 15.17
CA ASN A 581 -14.50 5.77 16.04
C ASN A 581 -15.64 6.63 15.45
N LEU A 582 -16.57 6.01 14.73
CA LEU A 582 -17.75 6.68 14.17
C LEU A 582 -18.68 7.19 15.29
N THR A 583 -18.75 6.48 16.41
CA THR A 583 -19.46 6.93 17.61
C THR A 583 -18.80 8.17 18.23
N GLY A 584 -17.46 8.27 18.22
CA GLY A 584 -16.75 9.46 18.66
C GLY A 584 -17.12 10.70 17.85
N LEU A 585 -17.14 10.61 16.51
CA LEU A 585 -17.60 11.72 15.66
C LEU A 585 -19.04 12.13 15.98
N THR A 586 -19.92 11.16 16.23
CA THR A 586 -21.33 11.42 16.61
C THR A 586 -21.41 12.15 17.95
N GLU A 587 -20.58 11.76 18.92
CA GLU A 587 -20.46 12.46 20.20
C GLU A 587 -19.96 13.90 20.02
N TRP A 588 -18.92 14.11 19.20
CA TRP A 588 -18.36 15.44 18.94
C TRP A 588 -19.40 16.36 18.30
N PHE A 589 -20.15 15.84 17.32
CA PHE A 589 -21.27 16.54 16.70
C PHE A 589 -22.36 16.87 17.72
N GLY A 590 -22.75 15.91 18.56
CA GLY A 590 -23.80 16.08 19.57
C GLY A 590 -23.46 17.11 20.66
N LYS A 591 -22.19 17.22 21.05
CA LYS A 591 -21.69 18.23 22.00
C LYS A 591 -21.61 19.64 21.38
N ASN A 592 -21.30 19.74 20.09
CA ASN A 592 -21.02 21.00 19.43
C ASN A 592 -22.27 21.62 18.77
N LYS A 593 -22.97 22.49 19.52
CA LYS A 593 -24.19 23.18 19.01
C LYS A 593 -23.90 24.12 17.85
N LYS A 594 -22.70 24.71 17.79
CA LYS A 594 -22.28 25.54 16.65
C LYS A 594 -22.24 24.70 15.38
N LEU A 595 -21.63 23.50 15.43
CA LEU A 595 -21.56 22.59 14.30
C LEU A 595 -22.95 22.09 13.86
N GLN A 596 -23.80 21.68 14.80
CA GLN A 596 -25.20 21.28 14.54
C GLN A 596 -26.01 22.34 13.77
N ASN A 597 -25.78 23.62 14.06
CA ASN A 597 -26.46 24.72 13.38
C ASN A 597 -25.95 24.96 11.95
N LEU A 598 -24.78 24.44 11.59
CA LEU A 598 -24.14 24.65 10.29
C LEU A 598 -24.40 23.51 9.31
N VAL A 599 -24.45 22.26 9.79
CA VAL A 599 -24.43 21.06 8.94
C VAL A 599 -25.33 19.93 9.48
N ASN A 600 -25.66 18.98 8.60
CA ASN A 600 -26.24 17.69 8.95
C ASN A 600 -25.15 16.62 9.08
N LEU A 601 -25.38 15.60 9.91
CA LEU A 601 -24.47 14.46 10.06
C LEU A 601 -25.01 13.22 9.32
N VAL A 602 -24.18 12.62 8.47
CA VAL A 602 -24.46 11.33 7.83
C VAL A 602 -23.35 10.33 8.16
N ILE A 603 -23.72 9.21 8.78
CA ILE A 603 -22.82 8.09 9.09
C ILE A 603 -23.25 6.87 8.28
N VAL A 604 -22.30 6.24 7.58
CA VAL A 604 -22.50 4.96 6.88
C VAL A 604 -21.62 3.89 7.52
N GLY A 605 -22.24 2.84 8.05
CA GLY A 605 -21.52 1.70 8.59
C GLY A 605 -22.34 0.89 9.58
N GLY A 606 -22.01 -0.40 9.70
CA GLY A 606 -22.60 -1.32 10.65
C GLY A 606 -24.06 -1.68 10.37
N PHE A 607 -24.65 -2.39 11.34
CA PHE A 607 -26.07 -2.68 11.41
C PHE A 607 -26.75 -1.76 12.43
N PHE A 608 -28.07 -1.62 12.37
CA PHE A 608 -28.81 -0.87 13.38
C PHE A 608 -29.13 -1.68 14.64
N ASP A 609 -29.18 -3.00 14.51
CA ASP A 609 -29.50 -3.92 15.60
C ASP A 609 -28.24 -4.68 16.04
N PRO A 610 -27.81 -4.57 17.31
CA PRO A 610 -26.64 -5.28 17.83
C PRO A 610 -26.72 -6.80 17.64
N SER A 611 -27.94 -7.38 17.65
CA SER A 611 -28.14 -8.83 17.52
C SER A 611 -27.80 -9.38 16.13
N LYS A 612 -27.76 -8.51 15.11
CA LYS A 612 -27.38 -8.88 13.74
C LYS A 612 -25.87 -8.98 13.57
N SER A 613 -25.09 -8.37 14.46
CA SER A 613 -23.63 -8.48 14.42
C SER A 613 -23.16 -9.74 15.15
N LYS A 614 -22.23 -10.46 14.53
CA LYS A 614 -21.47 -11.55 15.17
C LYS A 614 -20.21 -11.03 15.86
N ASP A 615 -19.87 -9.77 15.65
CA ASP A 615 -18.70 -9.10 16.21
C ASP A 615 -19.09 -8.34 17.48
N ARG A 616 -18.34 -8.55 18.57
CA ARG A 616 -18.67 -7.98 19.87
C ARG A 616 -18.38 -6.48 19.94
N GLU A 617 -17.36 -6.00 19.22
CA GLU A 617 -17.03 -4.58 19.19
C GLU A 617 -18.07 -3.81 18.40
N GLU A 618 -18.44 -4.30 17.21
CA GLU A 618 -19.51 -3.71 16.41
C GLU A 618 -20.83 -3.69 17.19
N ALA A 619 -21.22 -4.79 17.83
CA ALA A 619 -22.42 -4.82 18.67
C ALA A 619 -22.38 -3.79 19.82
N ALA A 620 -21.20 -3.56 20.43
CA ALA A 620 -21.02 -2.57 21.49
C ALA A 620 -21.10 -1.13 20.96
N GLU A 621 -20.44 -0.85 19.83
CA GLU A 621 -20.49 0.45 19.17
C GLU A 621 -21.91 0.76 18.68
N ILE A 622 -22.69 -0.23 18.21
CA ILE A 622 -24.09 -0.03 17.79
C ILE A 622 -24.94 0.45 18.97
N LYS A 623 -24.79 -0.19 20.14
CA LYS A 623 -25.47 0.23 21.38
C LYS A 623 -25.11 1.66 21.75
N LYS A 624 -23.80 1.96 21.76
CA LYS A 624 -23.28 3.30 22.04
C LYS A 624 -23.81 4.35 21.06
N MET A 625 -23.96 4.02 19.77
CA MET A 625 -24.52 4.92 18.78
C MET A 625 -25.97 5.32 19.11
N HIS A 626 -26.81 4.34 19.47
CA HIS A 626 -28.20 4.61 19.92
C HIS A 626 -28.23 5.49 21.17
N GLU A 627 -27.41 5.18 22.17
CA GLU A 627 -27.30 5.99 23.39
C GLU A 627 -26.91 7.43 23.09
N LEU A 628 -25.98 7.67 22.17
CA LEU A 628 -25.55 9.01 21.76
C LEU A 628 -26.64 9.77 21.01
N ILE A 629 -27.38 9.10 20.11
CA ILE A 629 -28.49 9.70 19.37
C ILE A 629 -29.57 10.20 20.34
N GLU A 630 -29.91 9.40 21.34
CA GLU A 630 -30.88 9.77 22.38
C GLU A 630 -30.34 10.87 23.29
N LYS A 631 -29.13 10.68 23.84
CA LYS A 631 -28.50 11.63 24.78
C LYS A 631 -28.39 13.04 24.23
N TYR A 632 -28.06 13.20 22.95
CA TYR A 632 -27.88 14.52 22.33
C TYR A 632 -29.09 14.99 21.50
N ASN A 633 -30.19 14.21 21.47
CA ASN A 633 -31.40 14.47 20.69
C ASN A 633 -31.12 14.78 19.21
N LEU A 634 -30.45 13.84 18.54
CA LEU A 634 -29.94 14.04 17.17
C LEU A 634 -30.98 13.83 16.05
N LYS A 635 -32.22 13.48 16.40
CA LYS A 635 -33.31 13.32 15.43
C LYS A 635 -33.52 14.61 14.63
N GLY A 636 -33.65 14.48 13.30
CA GLY A 636 -33.79 15.61 12.38
C GLY A 636 -32.47 16.27 11.95
N GLN A 637 -31.33 15.91 12.55
CA GLN A 637 -30.00 16.46 12.23
C GLN A 637 -28.99 15.38 11.84
N MET A 638 -29.36 14.11 12.02
CA MET A 638 -28.52 12.95 11.75
C MET A 638 -29.26 11.91 10.92
N ARG A 639 -28.52 11.27 10.01
CA ARG A 639 -28.92 10.09 9.26
C ARG A 639 -27.86 9.00 9.46
N TRP A 640 -28.29 7.81 9.89
CA TRP A 640 -27.42 6.64 9.97
C TRP A 640 -27.84 5.62 8.92
N ILE A 641 -26.91 5.26 8.04
CA ILE A 641 -27.10 4.37 6.89
C ILE A 641 -26.31 3.07 7.14
N ALA A 642 -26.91 1.93 6.79
CA ALA A 642 -26.28 0.63 6.90
C ALA A 642 -25.07 0.49 5.96
N ALA A 643 -24.17 -0.45 6.26
CA ALA A 643 -22.98 -0.70 5.44
C ALA A 643 -23.32 -0.87 3.93
N GLN A 644 -22.55 -0.20 3.08
CA GLN A 644 -22.78 -0.15 1.64
C GLN A 644 -21.74 -0.98 0.87
N THR A 645 -22.19 -1.82 -0.06
CA THR A 645 -21.31 -2.76 -0.79
C THR A 645 -21.13 -2.43 -2.27
N ASP A 646 -22.02 -1.63 -2.88
CA ASP A 646 -21.89 -1.22 -4.28
C ASP A 646 -20.95 0.00 -4.42
N LYS A 647 -19.73 -0.25 -4.92
CA LYS A 647 -18.73 0.80 -5.13
C LYS A 647 -19.18 1.94 -6.04
N TYR A 648 -20.00 1.66 -7.05
CA TYR A 648 -20.47 2.69 -7.98
C TYR A 648 -21.52 3.58 -7.32
N ARG A 649 -22.45 3.00 -6.54
CA ARG A 649 -23.39 3.78 -5.72
C ARG A 649 -22.65 4.63 -4.68
N ASN A 650 -21.66 4.05 -4.01
CA ASN A 650 -20.83 4.74 -3.01
C ASN A 650 -20.08 5.94 -3.62
N SER A 651 -19.48 5.77 -4.80
CA SER A 651 -18.78 6.86 -5.49
C SER A 651 -19.73 8.02 -5.85
N GLU A 652 -20.98 7.72 -6.23
CA GLU A 652 -21.97 8.74 -6.54
C GLU A 652 -22.52 9.41 -5.27
N LEU A 653 -22.57 8.68 -4.15
CA LEU A 653 -22.87 9.24 -2.84
C LEU A 653 -21.83 10.31 -2.46
N TYR A 654 -20.51 10.01 -2.56
CA TYR A 654 -19.45 11.01 -2.33
C TYR A 654 -19.66 12.30 -3.14
N ARG A 655 -19.94 12.16 -4.45
CA ARG A 655 -20.18 13.30 -5.35
C ARG A 655 -21.47 14.05 -5.00
N THR A 656 -22.50 13.35 -4.54
CA THR A 656 -23.76 13.95 -4.09
C THR A 656 -23.56 14.75 -2.80
N ILE A 657 -22.72 14.27 -1.87
CA ILE A 657 -22.32 15.04 -0.68
C ILE A 657 -21.55 16.30 -1.10
N ALA A 658 -20.64 16.19 -2.08
CA ALA A 658 -19.92 17.35 -2.62
C ALA A 658 -20.87 18.39 -3.25
N ASP A 659 -21.96 17.96 -3.90
CA ASP A 659 -23.00 18.86 -4.41
C ASP A 659 -23.68 19.68 -3.30
N THR A 660 -23.79 19.15 -2.07
CA THR A 660 -24.31 19.89 -0.90
C THR A 660 -23.29 20.86 -0.28
N LYS A 661 -22.09 20.98 -0.86
CA LYS A 661 -20.94 21.68 -0.25
C LYS A 661 -20.57 21.11 1.13
N GLY A 662 -20.77 19.80 1.28
CA GLY A 662 -20.42 19.03 2.48
C GLY A 662 -18.92 18.79 2.66
N ALA A 663 -18.58 17.90 3.59
CA ALA A 663 -17.20 17.45 3.81
C ALA A 663 -17.17 15.98 4.24
N PHE A 664 -16.07 15.28 3.95
CA PHE A 664 -15.80 13.95 4.50
C PHE A 664 -15.06 14.07 5.84
N VAL A 665 -15.40 13.23 6.80
CA VAL A 665 -14.72 13.17 8.10
C VAL A 665 -14.30 11.73 8.38
N GLN A 666 -13.01 11.52 8.60
CA GLN A 666 -12.42 10.26 9.05
C GLN A 666 -11.93 10.46 10.50
N PRO A 667 -12.67 9.97 11.53
CA PRO A 667 -12.39 10.24 12.94
C PRO A 667 -11.62 9.12 13.68
N ALA A 668 -10.97 8.20 12.98
CA ALA A 668 -10.37 7.01 13.58
C ALA A 668 -9.31 7.37 14.64
N LEU A 669 -9.27 6.57 15.71
CA LEU A 669 -8.20 6.65 16.72
C LEU A 669 -6.83 6.38 16.09
N TYR A 670 -6.80 5.55 15.05
CA TYR A 670 -5.64 5.30 14.19
C TYR A 670 -6.12 4.78 12.83
N GLU A 671 -5.56 5.28 11.74
CA GLU A 671 -5.85 4.79 10.38
C GLU A 671 -4.53 4.44 9.68
N ALA A 672 -4.37 3.19 9.24
CA ALA A 672 -3.09 2.73 8.68
C ALA A 672 -2.76 3.41 7.34
N PHE A 673 -3.79 3.62 6.50
CA PHE A 673 -3.66 4.33 5.22
C PHE A 673 -4.83 5.27 4.99
N GLY A 674 -6.04 4.73 4.84
CA GLY A 674 -7.26 5.51 4.64
C GLY A 674 -7.67 5.64 3.18
N LEU A 675 -8.03 4.53 2.52
CA LEU A 675 -8.57 4.56 1.14
C LEU A 675 -9.78 5.50 1.02
N THR A 676 -10.66 5.55 2.02
CA THR A 676 -11.83 6.43 2.03
C THR A 676 -11.47 7.92 2.01
N VAL A 677 -10.29 8.29 2.52
CA VAL A 677 -9.75 9.66 2.42
C VAL A 677 -9.40 9.98 0.96
N ILE A 678 -8.74 9.04 0.27
CA ILE A 678 -8.40 9.18 -1.16
C ILE A 678 -9.68 9.19 -2.01
N GLU A 679 -10.63 8.29 -1.77
CA GLU A 679 -11.91 8.23 -2.48
C GLU A 679 -12.68 9.56 -2.37
N ALA A 680 -12.76 10.13 -1.16
CA ALA A 680 -13.38 11.43 -0.92
C ALA A 680 -12.65 12.56 -1.66
N MET A 681 -11.33 12.66 -1.51
CA MET A 681 -10.53 13.70 -2.15
C MET A 681 -10.59 13.60 -3.68
N ASN A 682 -10.59 12.38 -4.23
CA ASN A 682 -10.68 12.13 -5.67
C ASN A 682 -12.06 12.48 -6.25
N CYS A 683 -13.11 12.47 -5.43
CA CYS A 683 -14.42 13.01 -5.79
C CYS A 683 -14.52 14.53 -5.65
N GLY A 684 -13.47 15.20 -5.15
CA GLY A 684 -13.44 16.64 -4.87
C GLY A 684 -14.17 17.02 -3.58
N LEU A 685 -14.35 16.10 -2.63
CA LEU A 685 -14.96 16.39 -1.34
C LEU A 685 -13.88 16.82 -0.34
N PRO A 686 -13.93 18.04 0.24
CA PRO A 686 -13.01 18.45 1.30
C PRO A 686 -13.02 17.45 2.46
N THR A 687 -11.83 17.06 2.92
CA THR A 687 -11.68 15.97 3.90
C THR A 687 -11.02 16.45 5.19
N PHE A 688 -11.60 16.03 6.30
CA PHE A 688 -11.02 16.08 7.64
C PHE A 688 -10.63 14.66 8.03
N ALA A 689 -9.35 14.39 8.30
CA ALA A 689 -8.91 13.04 8.67
C ALA A 689 -8.03 13.05 9.92
N THR A 690 -8.03 11.92 10.63
CA THR A 690 -7.18 11.71 11.79
C THR A 690 -5.71 12.03 11.51
N ASN A 691 -5.03 12.68 12.45
CA ASN A 691 -3.58 12.87 12.41
C ASN A 691 -2.79 11.64 12.90
N GLN A 692 -3.49 10.53 13.17
CA GLN A 692 -2.89 9.28 13.65
C GLN A 692 -2.82 8.25 12.51
N GLY A 693 -1.62 8.11 11.94
CA GLY A 693 -1.31 7.12 10.90
C GLY A 693 -1.29 7.70 9.48
N GLY A 694 -1.67 6.89 8.48
CA GLY A 694 -1.52 7.20 7.06
C GLY A 694 -2.17 8.50 6.57
N PRO A 695 -3.38 8.91 7.04
CA PRO A 695 -3.98 10.16 6.58
C PRO A 695 -3.16 11.42 6.90
N ALA A 696 -2.30 11.36 7.92
CA ALA A 696 -1.37 12.46 8.26
C ALA A 696 -0.33 12.74 7.15
N GLU A 697 -0.06 11.75 6.29
CA GLU A 697 0.81 11.87 5.12
C GLU A 697 0.01 12.22 3.85
N ILE A 698 -1.24 11.75 3.75
CA ILE A 698 -2.11 12.01 2.59
C ILE A 698 -2.48 13.49 2.50
N ILE A 699 -2.89 14.07 3.63
CA ILE A 699 -3.38 15.45 3.71
C ILE A 699 -2.23 16.40 4.05
N VAL A 700 -2.24 17.56 3.38
CA VAL A 700 -1.45 18.73 3.77
C VAL A 700 -2.42 19.68 4.45
N ASP A 701 -2.32 19.81 5.78
CA ASP A 701 -3.27 20.56 6.62
C ASP A 701 -3.48 22.00 6.10
N GLY A 702 -4.73 22.37 5.87
CA GLY A 702 -5.13 23.68 5.35
C GLY A 702 -4.94 23.88 3.84
N VAL A 703 -4.35 22.92 3.13
CA VAL A 703 -4.10 23.00 1.67
C VAL A 703 -4.96 22.00 0.90
N SER A 704 -4.81 20.71 1.17
CA SER A 704 -5.56 19.62 0.49
C SER A 704 -6.65 18.99 1.34
N GLY A 705 -6.79 19.43 2.59
CA GLY A 705 -7.72 18.92 3.59
C GLY A 705 -7.32 19.42 4.97
N PHE A 706 -7.81 18.76 6.02
CA PHE A 706 -7.48 19.11 7.40
C PHE A 706 -7.20 17.88 8.27
N HIS A 707 -6.22 18.02 9.16
CA HIS A 707 -5.96 17.08 10.24
C HIS A 707 -6.88 17.35 11.44
N ILE A 708 -7.42 16.29 12.01
CA ILE A 708 -8.17 16.28 13.28
C ILE A 708 -7.51 15.32 14.26
N ASP A 709 -7.54 15.67 15.54
CA ASP A 709 -7.01 14.82 16.63
C ASP A 709 -8.17 14.03 17.24
N PRO A 710 -8.18 12.68 17.11
CA PRO A 710 -9.27 11.87 17.63
C PRO A 710 -9.32 11.83 19.16
N TYR A 711 -8.24 12.20 19.85
CA TYR A 711 -8.19 12.30 21.31
C TYR A 711 -8.66 13.67 21.82
N ASN A 712 -8.91 14.63 20.92
CA ASN A 712 -9.43 15.96 21.27
C ASN A 712 -10.65 16.33 20.40
N GLY A 713 -11.78 15.67 20.68
CA GLY A 713 -13.03 15.85 19.94
C GLY A 713 -13.59 17.28 19.92
N ASP A 714 -13.38 18.04 21.00
CA ASP A 714 -13.84 19.43 21.08
C ASP A 714 -13.06 20.33 20.12
N LYS A 715 -11.73 20.24 20.10
CA LYS A 715 -10.90 20.96 19.11
C LYS A 715 -11.22 20.50 17.68
N SER A 716 -11.38 19.21 17.47
CA SER A 716 -11.68 18.63 16.16
C SER A 716 -13.03 19.09 15.62
N SER A 717 -14.10 19.06 16.43
CA SER A 717 -15.42 19.57 16.00
C SER A 717 -15.43 21.08 15.78
N ASN A 718 -14.71 21.86 16.59
CA ASN A 718 -14.57 23.30 16.37
C ASN A 718 -13.85 23.61 15.07
N LYS A 719 -12.78 22.86 14.73
CA LYS A 719 -12.08 23.01 13.45
C LYS A 719 -13.01 22.75 12.25
N ILE A 720 -13.89 21.75 12.35
CA ILE A 720 -14.91 21.48 11.33
C ILE A 720 -15.93 22.64 11.26
N ALA A 721 -16.42 23.11 12.39
CA ALA A 721 -17.36 24.24 12.45
C ALA A 721 -16.78 25.51 11.82
N ASP A 722 -15.53 25.85 12.16
CA ASP A 722 -14.83 27.03 11.65
C ASP A 722 -14.61 26.96 10.13
N PHE A 723 -14.42 25.77 9.56
CA PHE A 723 -14.39 25.59 8.11
C PHE A 723 -15.73 25.94 7.45
N PHE A 724 -16.84 25.45 7.99
CA PHE A 724 -18.16 25.76 7.42
C PHE A 724 -18.55 27.23 7.61
N GLU A 725 -18.15 27.87 8.71
CA GLU A 725 -18.30 29.32 8.87
C GLU A 725 -17.50 30.10 7.83
N LYS A 726 -16.22 29.73 7.62
CA LYS A 726 -15.41 30.35 6.57
C LYS A 726 -16.02 30.16 5.19
N CYS A 727 -16.57 28.98 4.89
CA CYS A 727 -17.28 28.74 3.62
C CYS A 727 -18.55 29.58 3.44
N LYS A 728 -19.22 29.99 4.53
CA LYS A 728 -20.35 30.91 4.46
C LYS A 728 -19.91 32.35 4.15
N VAL A 729 -18.75 32.76 4.64
CA VAL A 729 -18.19 34.10 4.41
C VAL A 729 -17.49 34.19 3.06
N ASP A 730 -16.73 33.16 2.69
CA ASP A 730 -16.01 33.04 1.43
C ASP A 730 -16.50 31.79 0.67
N SER A 731 -17.40 32.03 -0.28
CA SER A 731 -17.98 30.98 -1.13
C SER A 731 -16.97 30.23 -2.01
N ILE A 732 -15.76 30.77 -2.21
CA ILE A 732 -14.68 30.15 -2.99
C ILE A 732 -13.84 29.23 -2.11
N TYR A 733 -13.82 29.44 -0.78
CA TYR A 733 -12.96 28.70 0.14
C TYR A 733 -13.14 27.19 0.06
N TRP A 734 -14.40 26.72 -0.04
CA TRP A 734 -14.70 25.30 -0.21
C TRP A 734 -14.07 24.74 -1.49
N ASN A 735 -14.20 25.46 -2.61
CA ASN A 735 -13.66 25.03 -3.91
C ASN A 735 -12.12 25.01 -3.86
N ARG A 736 -11.47 25.95 -3.17
CA ARG A 736 -10.01 25.95 -3.00
C ARG A 736 -9.51 24.68 -2.30
N ILE A 737 -10.17 24.25 -1.23
CA ILE A 737 -9.79 23.01 -0.53
C ILE A 737 -10.11 21.77 -1.39
N SER A 738 -11.24 21.78 -2.10
CA SER A 738 -11.62 20.73 -3.05
C SER A 738 -10.58 20.55 -4.16
N GLU A 739 -10.16 21.64 -4.81
CA GLU A 739 -9.12 21.65 -5.84
C GLU A 739 -7.75 21.23 -5.29
N GLY A 740 -7.40 21.68 -4.08
CA GLY A 740 -6.20 21.23 -3.37
C GLY A 740 -6.20 19.73 -3.12
N GLY A 741 -7.34 19.16 -2.73
CA GLY A 741 -7.55 17.72 -2.56
C GLY A 741 -7.37 16.95 -3.86
N LEU A 742 -8.03 17.40 -4.94
CA LEU A 742 -7.92 16.80 -6.27
C LEU A 742 -6.48 16.79 -6.79
N LYS A 743 -5.80 17.95 -6.71
CA LYS A 743 -4.40 18.09 -7.12
C LYS A 743 -3.48 17.15 -6.34
N ARG A 744 -3.68 17.05 -5.02
CA ARG A 744 -2.90 16.13 -4.16
C ARG A 744 -3.07 14.68 -4.60
N ILE A 745 -4.27 14.23 -4.95
CA ILE A 745 -4.50 12.87 -5.44
C ILE A 745 -3.83 12.65 -6.80
N GLU A 746 -4.01 13.57 -7.75
CA GLU A 746 -3.41 13.49 -9.08
C GLU A 746 -1.88 13.38 -9.03
N GLU A 747 -1.23 14.14 -8.15
CA GLU A 747 0.22 14.19 -8.02
C GLU A 747 0.83 13.01 -7.25
N CYS A 748 0.08 12.35 -6.36
CA CYS A 748 0.66 11.41 -5.38
C CYS A 748 -0.03 10.04 -5.27
N TYR A 749 -1.35 9.96 -5.49
CA TYR A 749 -2.17 8.81 -5.09
C TYR A 749 -3.00 8.28 -6.26
N THR A 750 -2.33 7.92 -7.37
CA THR A 750 -2.96 7.27 -8.52
C THR A 750 -2.31 5.93 -8.83
N TRP A 751 -3.11 4.99 -9.32
CA TRP A 751 -2.62 3.69 -9.78
C TRP A 751 -1.63 3.80 -10.96
N LYS A 752 -1.72 4.87 -11.76
CA LYS A 752 -0.75 5.17 -12.82
C LYS A 752 0.63 5.50 -12.26
N ILE A 753 0.71 6.34 -11.24
CA ILE A 753 1.98 6.66 -10.55
C ILE A 753 2.53 5.40 -9.89
N TYR A 754 1.65 4.64 -9.22
CA TYR A 754 2.00 3.37 -8.60
C TYR A 754 2.66 2.40 -9.61
N ALA A 755 1.98 2.10 -10.72
CA ALA A 755 2.47 1.17 -11.74
C ALA A 755 3.82 1.61 -12.32
N ASN A 756 3.97 2.92 -12.59
CA ASN A 756 5.23 3.48 -13.06
C ASN A 756 6.38 3.30 -12.05
N LYS A 757 6.12 3.57 -10.77
CA LYS A 757 7.09 3.38 -9.70
C LYS A 757 7.50 1.92 -9.55
N VAL A 758 6.54 0.98 -9.52
CA VAL A 758 6.82 -0.45 -9.34
C VAL A 758 7.62 -1.02 -10.51
N LEU A 759 7.27 -0.68 -11.76
CA LEU A 759 8.04 -1.14 -12.92
C LEU A 759 9.46 -0.53 -12.96
N ASN A 760 9.61 0.73 -12.53
CA ASN A 760 10.93 1.34 -12.39
C ASN A 760 11.76 0.64 -11.30
N MET A 761 11.15 0.27 -10.16
CA MET A 761 11.82 -0.54 -9.14
C MET A 761 12.24 -1.89 -9.72
N GLY A 762 11.36 -2.61 -10.41
CA GLY A 762 11.70 -3.89 -11.05
C GLY A 762 12.92 -3.80 -11.95
N SER A 763 12.98 -2.76 -12.80
CA SER A 763 14.12 -2.56 -13.70
C SER A 763 15.40 -2.13 -12.96
N ILE A 764 15.32 -1.14 -12.06
CA ILE A 764 16.49 -0.58 -11.37
C ILE A 764 17.06 -1.57 -10.35
N TYR A 765 16.22 -2.17 -9.50
CA TYR A 765 16.70 -3.18 -8.55
C TYR A 765 17.16 -4.45 -9.28
N GLY A 766 16.56 -4.78 -10.42
CA GLY A 766 17.03 -5.85 -11.31
C GLY A 766 18.49 -5.65 -11.73
N PHE A 767 18.87 -4.41 -12.07
CA PHE A 767 20.26 -4.06 -12.39
C PHE A 767 21.14 -3.88 -11.14
N TRP A 768 20.62 -3.28 -10.06
CA TRP A 768 21.33 -3.10 -8.78
C TRP A 768 21.91 -4.40 -8.21
N ARG A 769 21.26 -5.53 -8.50
CA ARG A 769 21.75 -6.86 -8.14
C ARG A 769 23.16 -7.16 -8.66
N GLN A 770 23.56 -6.59 -9.80
CA GLN A 770 24.90 -6.79 -10.38
C GLN A 770 26.00 -6.19 -9.49
N PHE A 771 25.69 -5.16 -8.69
CA PHE A 771 26.66 -4.53 -7.78
C PHE A 771 26.72 -5.18 -6.39
N ASN A 772 25.85 -6.14 -6.09
CA ASN A 772 25.67 -6.69 -4.73
C ASN A 772 25.62 -8.23 -4.69
N VAL A 773 26.24 -8.90 -5.66
CA VAL A 773 26.19 -10.37 -5.80
C VAL A 773 26.66 -11.08 -4.53
N GLY A 774 27.84 -10.72 -3.98
CA GLY A 774 28.38 -11.37 -2.77
C GLY A 774 27.51 -11.15 -1.53
N HIS A 775 26.98 -9.94 -1.36
CA HIS A 775 26.06 -9.61 -0.27
C HIS A 775 24.75 -10.41 -0.37
N LYS A 776 24.18 -10.52 -1.59
CA LYS A 776 22.97 -11.31 -1.84
C LYS A 776 23.20 -12.80 -1.56
N GLN A 777 24.34 -13.36 -1.96
CA GLN A 777 24.70 -14.74 -1.68
C GLN A 777 24.83 -15.01 -0.17
N ALA A 778 25.46 -14.09 0.58
CA ALA A 778 25.56 -14.23 2.04
C ALA A 778 24.18 -14.22 2.72
N LYS A 779 23.32 -13.26 2.39
CA LYS A 779 21.93 -13.20 2.89
C LYS A 779 21.12 -14.44 2.49
N GLN A 780 21.32 -14.97 1.28
CA GLN A 780 20.67 -16.21 0.84
C GLN A 780 21.11 -17.42 1.68
N ARG A 781 22.40 -17.57 1.99
CA ARG A 781 22.87 -18.66 2.87
C ARG A 781 22.32 -18.53 4.28
N TYR A 782 22.26 -17.32 4.80
CA TYR A 782 21.67 -17.07 6.11
C TYR A 782 20.15 -17.37 6.12
N PHE A 783 19.44 -17.01 5.05
CA PHE A 783 18.05 -17.40 4.83
C PHE A 783 17.89 -18.93 4.84
N GLU A 784 18.71 -19.66 4.08
CA GLU A 784 18.65 -21.14 4.02
C GLU A 784 18.94 -21.78 5.38
N MET A 785 19.88 -21.21 6.15
CA MET A 785 20.23 -21.65 7.49
C MET A 785 19.09 -21.43 8.50
N PHE A 786 18.21 -20.45 8.29
CA PHE A 786 17.05 -20.23 9.14
C PHE A 786 15.84 -21.02 8.67
N TYR A 787 15.60 -21.02 7.35
CA TYR A 787 14.44 -21.66 6.76
C TYR A 787 14.45 -23.19 6.97
N ASN A 788 15.60 -23.84 6.71
CA ASN A 788 15.67 -25.30 6.71
C ASN A 788 15.55 -25.96 8.10
N PRO A 789 16.33 -25.59 9.13
CA PRO A 789 16.28 -26.25 10.43
C PRO A 789 15.21 -25.67 11.37
N LEU A 790 14.85 -24.38 11.22
CA LEU A 790 13.95 -23.70 12.14
C LEU A 790 12.55 -23.55 11.54
N PHE A 791 12.39 -22.79 10.45
CA PHE A 791 11.07 -22.51 9.91
C PHE A 791 10.31 -23.79 9.52
N ARG A 792 10.96 -24.75 8.84
CA ARG A 792 10.32 -26.04 8.52
C ARG A 792 9.84 -26.79 9.75
N LYS A 793 10.63 -26.79 10.83
CA LYS A 793 10.26 -27.45 12.08
C LYS A 793 9.03 -26.78 12.71
N LEU A 794 9.00 -25.45 12.73
CA LEU A 794 7.86 -24.68 13.21
C LEU A 794 6.61 -24.96 12.36
N ALA A 795 6.73 -24.89 11.04
CA ALA A 795 5.63 -25.15 10.12
C ALA A 795 5.08 -26.58 10.26
N ASN A 796 5.93 -27.59 10.44
CA ASN A 796 5.51 -28.97 10.63
C ASN A 796 4.77 -29.22 11.97
N ASN A 797 4.94 -28.34 12.96
CA ASN A 797 4.24 -28.43 14.24
C ASN A 797 2.85 -27.80 14.21
N VAL A 798 2.52 -27.03 13.17
CA VAL A 798 1.18 -26.45 13.01
C VAL A 798 0.19 -27.58 12.67
N PRO A 799 -0.88 -27.77 13.46
CA PRO A 799 -1.83 -28.85 13.22
C PRO A 799 -2.49 -28.75 11.84
N ILE A 800 -2.45 -29.86 11.09
CA ILE A 800 -3.22 -30.01 9.85
C ILE A 800 -4.63 -30.50 10.23
N PRO A 801 -5.72 -29.80 9.86
CA PRO A 801 -7.07 -30.22 10.16
C PRO A 801 -7.33 -31.66 9.70
N TYR A 802 -7.82 -32.51 10.61
CA TYR A 802 -8.19 -33.89 10.30
C TYR A 802 -9.46 -33.89 9.44
N GLU A 803 -9.40 -34.52 8.26
CA GLU A 803 -10.61 -34.92 7.53
C GLU A 803 -11.06 -36.32 7.99
N GLU A 804 -12.28 -36.43 8.51
CA GLU A 804 -13.08 -37.63 8.28
C GLU A 804 -13.45 -37.65 6.79
N PRO A 805 -13.17 -38.74 6.06
CA PRO A 805 -13.69 -38.86 4.70
C PRO A 805 -15.21 -38.82 4.77
N LEU A 806 -15.83 -37.81 4.16
CA LEU A 806 -17.26 -37.84 3.87
C LEU A 806 -17.54 -39.17 3.15
N PRO A 807 -18.56 -39.95 3.56
CA PRO A 807 -18.91 -41.16 2.85
C PRO A 807 -19.08 -40.82 1.38
N VAL A 808 -18.35 -41.52 0.52
CA VAL A 808 -18.66 -41.57 -0.90
C VAL A 808 -20.15 -41.86 -0.97
N ALA A 809 -20.93 -40.92 -1.46
CA ALA A 809 -22.36 -41.16 -1.69
C ALA A 809 -22.43 -42.49 -2.45
N PRO A 810 -23.21 -43.47 -1.96
CA PRO A 810 -23.20 -44.80 -2.53
C PRO A 810 -23.41 -44.64 -4.02
N SER A 811 -22.44 -45.13 -4.79
CA SER A 811 -22.66 -45.40 -6.19
C SER A 811 -23.90 -46.28 -6.25
N ASP A 812 -24.98 -45.78 -6.83
CA ASP A 812 -26.15 -46.58 -7.16
C ASP A 812 -25.70 -47.64 -8.18
N ALA A 813 -25.12 -48.73 -7.66
CA ALA A 813 -25.12 -50.02 -8.30
C ALA A 813 -26.49 -50.65 -8.03
N THR A 814 -27.55 -50.03 -8.58
CA THR A 814 -28.78 -50.75 -8.85
C THR A 814 -28.69 -51.39 -10.22
N GLN A 815 -28.94 -52.68 -10.22
CA GLN A 815 -28.88 -53.59 -11.34
C GLN A 815 -29.58 -53.04 -12.58
N SER A 816 -28.96 -53.25 -13.72
CA SER A 816 -29.53 -53.10 -15.06
C SER A 816 -30.90 -53.76 -15.16
N GLN A 817 -31.95 -52.94 -15.29
CA GLN A 817 -33.20 -53.31 -15.94
C GLN A 817 -33.54 -52.27 -17.00
N GLU A 818 -33.72 -52.76 -18.23
CA GLU A 818 -34.09 -51.99 -19.41
C GLU A 818 -35.37 -51.18 -19.19
N PRO A 819 -35.43 -49.90 -19.61
CA PRO A 819 -36.66 -49.13 -19.53
C PRO A 819 -37.64 -49.56 -20.63
N LYS A 820 -38.74 -50.18 -20.22
CA LYS A 820 -39.94 -50.41 -21.05
C LYS A 820 -40.65 -49.07 -21.34
N LEU A 821 -40.90 -48.84 -22.63
CA LEU A 821 -41.73 -47.76 -23.17
C LEU A 821 -43.17 -47.78 -22.61
N PRO A 822 -43.75 -46.63 -22.23
CA PRO A 822 -45.20 -46.51 -22.04
C PRO A 822 -45.92 -46.21 -23.37
N VAL A 823 -47.01 -46.94 -23.61
CA VAL A 823 -47.95 -46.82 -24.74
C VAL A 823 -49.01 -45.72 -24.45
N PRO A 824 -49.53 -45.00 -25.48
CA PRO A 824 -50.25 -43.73 -25.31
C PRO A 824 -51.77 -43.81 -25.54
N VAL A 825 -52.56 -42.89 -24.97
CA VAL A 825 -53.93 -42.52 -25.43
C VAL A 825 -54.33 -41.12 -24.88
N PRO A 826 -55.30 -40.37 -25.46
CA PRO A 826 -55.24 -39.60 -26.71
C PRO A 826 -55.58 -38.09 -26.54
N VAL A 827 -55.21 -37.27 -27.52
CA VAL A 827 -55.64 -35.86 -27.67
C VAL A 827 -56.48 -35.73 -28.96
N PRO A 828 -57.65 -35.06 -28.94
CA PRO A 828 -58.37 -34.71 -30.18
C PRO A 828 -57.77 -33.46 -30.84
N ALA A 829 -57.63 -33.55 -32.17
CA ALA A 829 -56.99 -32.59 -33.05
C ALA A 829 -57.94 -31.50 -33.60
N ALA A 830 -57.37 -30.34 -33.95
CA ALA A 830 -57.86 -29.53 -35.07
C ALA A 830 -56.73 -28.69 -35.72
N VAL A 831 -56.29 -29.24 -36.84
CA VAL A 831 -55.50 -28.79 -38.01
C VAL A 831 -55.65 -27.31 -38.45
N ALA A 832 -54.53 -26.65 -38.84
CA ALA A 832 -54.36 -26.01 -40.17
C ALA A 832 -52.95 -25.41 -40.46
N LYS A 833 -52.28 -26.04 -41.44
CA LYS A 833 -51.41 -25.54 -42.55
C LYS A 833 -50.23 -24.56 -42.34
N LEU A 834 -49.07 -25.05 -42.76
CA LEU A 834 -47.80 -24.37 -43.09
C LEU A 834 -47.88 -23.38 -44.27
N LEU A 835 -47.04 -22.33 -44.23
CA LEU A 835 -46.30 -21.78 -45.38
C LEU A 835 -44.91 -21.26 -44.93
N PRO A 836 -43.86 -21.31 -45.78
CA PRO A 836 -42.46 -21.12 -45.39
C PRO A 836 -41.96 -19.66 -45.41
N LEU A 837 -40.88 -19.43 -44.66
CA LEU A 837 -40.14 -18.18 -44.47
C LEU A 837 -39.59 -17.57 -45.77
N PRO A 838 -39.66 -16.23 -45.95
CA PRO A 838 -38.90 -15.53 -46.97
C PRO A 838 -37.57 -14.96 -46.42
N THR A 839 -36.51 -15.22 -47.17
CA THR A 839 -35.23 -14.52 -47.22
C THR A 839 -35.42 -13.05 -47.63
N ILE A 840 -34.73 -12.11 -46.99
CA ILE A 840 -34.65 -10.70 -47.43
C ILE A 840 -33.18 -10.29 -47.56
N ALA A 841 -32.85 -9.87 -48.78
CA ALA A 841 -31.58 -9.30 -49.24
C ALA A 841 -31.49 -7.78 -48.88
N PRO A 842 -30.30 -7.15 -48.96
CA PRO A 842 -30.10 -5.80 -48.46
C PRO A 842 -30.60 -4.74 -49.45
N GLN A 843 -31.32 -3.73 -48.95
CA GLN A 843 -31.69 -2.55 -49.74
C GLN A 843 -31.00 -1.28 -49.23
N LYS A 844 -30.43 -0.59 -50.21
CA LYS A 844 -29.81 0.73 -50.19
C LYS A 844 -30.79 1.80 -49.72
N THR A 845 -30.30 2.79 -48.98
CA THR A 845 -31.02 4.05 -48.75
C THR A 845 -30.36 5.14 -49.60
N GLU A 846 -31.12 5.63 -50.57
CA GLU A 846 -30.78 6.78 -51.41
C GLU A 846 -30.82 8.09 -50.62
N GLN A 847 -29.86 8.95 -50.94
CA GLN A 847 -29.82 10.36 -50.58
C GLN A 847 -30.88 11.13 -51.39
N LYS A 848 -31.57 12.07 -50.74
CA LYS A 848 -32.15 13.22 -51.42
C LYS A 848 -31.72 14.50 -50.70
N GLU A 849 -31.05 15.33 -51.48
CA GLU A 849 -30.72 16.73 -51.22
C GLU A 849 -31.98 17.60 -51.26
N GLU A 850 -32.00 18.68 -50.48
CA GLU A 850 -32.57 19.95 -50.91
C GLU A 850 -31.83 21.11 -50.21
N GLU A 851 -31.35 22.04 -51.04
CA GLU A 851 -30.48 23.16 -50.74
C GLU A 851 -31.17 24.32 -49.99
N LYS A 852 -30.39 25.13 -49.25
CA LYS A 852 -30.58 26.58 -49.19
C LYS A 852 -29.30 27.36 -48.84
N GLN A 853 -28.78 27.99 -49.89
CA GLN A 853 -27.99 29.22 -50.04
C GLN A 853 -27.32 29.92 -48.83
N VAL A 854 -25.97 29.92 -48.88
CA VAL A 854 -25.00 31.05 -48.85
C VAL A 854 -25.36 32.36 -48.15
N GLY A 855 -24.50 32.75 -47.20
CA GLY A 855 -24.34 34.13 -46.73
C GLY A 855 -23.07 34.39 -45.90
N SER A 856 -22.11 35.09 -46.51
CA SER A 856 -20.97 35.83 -45.93
C SER A 856 -19.71 35.09 -45.47
N THR A 857 -18.62 35.49 -46.12
CA THR A 857 -17.22 35.13 -45.93
C THR A 857 -16.56 35.94 -44.81
N THR A 858 -15.95 35.26 -43.84
CA THR A 858 -14.82 35.79 -43.05
C THR A 858 -13.70 34.76 -43.12
N SER A 859 -12.51 35.17 -43.55
CA SER A 859 -11.43 34.22 -43.84
C SER A 859 -10.81 33.70 -42.53
N ARG A 860 -10.52 32.39 -42.47
CA ARG A 860 -9.82 31.74 -41.34
C ARG A 860 -8.46 32.38 -41.01
N ALA A 861 -7.89 33.18 -41.91
CA ALA A 861 -6.63 33.88 -41.69
C ALA A 861 -6.77 35.04 -40.68
N GLU A 862 -7.91 35.75 -40.66
CA GLU A 862 -8.11 36.89 -39.75
C GLU A 862 -8.35 36.44 -38.30
N ILE A 863 -9.02 35.30 -38.11
CA ILE A 863 -9.27 34.70 -36.79
C ILE A 863 -7.95 34.17 -36.19
N ALA A 864 -7.07 33.59 -37.00
CA ALA A 864 -5.75 33.12 -36.55
C ALA A 864 -4.83 34.29 -36.15
N GLN A 865 -4.91 35.42 -36.88
CA GLN A 865 -4.08 36.60 -36.60
C GLN A 865 -4.54 37.32 -35.32
N GLN A 866 -5.86 37.40 -35.06
CA GLN A 866 -6.38 37.93 -33.79
C GLN A 866 -6.04 37.03 -32.59
N ALA A 867 -6.13 35.70 -32.74
CA ALA A 867 -5.76 34.77 -31.67
C ALA A 867 -4.27 34.89 -31.28
N THR A 868 -3.39 35.10 -32.27
CA THR A 868 -1.94 35.27 -32.02
C THR A 868 -1.66 36.59 -31.29
N HIS A 869 -2.40 37.65 -31.59
CA HIS A 869 -2.26 38.95 -30.91
C HIS A 869 -2.70 38.89 -29.44
N TRP A 870 -3.79 38.18 -29.13
CA TRP A 870 -4.25 37.95 -27.76
C TRP A 870 -3.27 37.09 -26.95
N ILE A 871 -2.67 36.06 -27.56
CA ILE A 871 -1.65 35.24 -26.90
C ILE A 871 -0.39 36.05 -26.58
N CYS A 872 0.07 36.90 -27.51
CA CYS A 872 1.21 37.79 -27.26
C CYS A 872 0.92 38.82 -26.15
N LEU A 873 -0.30 39.36 -26.08
CA LEU A 873 -0.73 40.28 -25.00
C LEU A 873 -0.76 39.59 -23.63
N CYS A 874 -1.26 38.36 -23.55
CA CYS A 874 -1.30 37.60 -22.29
C CYS A 874 0.11 37.22 -21.80
N VAL A 875 1.01 36.84 -22.71
CA VAL A 875 2.40 36.50 -22.36
C VAL A 875 3.17 37.74 -21.91
N SER A 876 3.01 38.87 -22.58
CA SER A 876 3.67 40.14 -22.19
C SER A 876 3.16 40.66 -20.85
N ALA A 877 1.85 40.58 -20.57
CA ALA A 877 1.30 40.92 -19.26
C ALA A 877 1.85 40.01 -18.14
N SER A 878 2.01 38.72 -18.41
CA SER A 878 2.56 37.76 -17.43
C SER A 878 4.03 38.03 -17.11
N ILE A 879 4.83 38.45 -18.11
CA ILE A 879 6.23 38.83 -17.92
C ILE A 879 6.34 40.13 -17.11
N ILE A 880 5.46 41.10 -17.33
CA ILE A 880 5.43 42.36 -16.57
C ILE A 880 5.07 42.09 -15.09
N VAL A 881 4.07 41.25 -14.83
CA VAL A 881 3.70 40.85 -13.47
C VAL A 881 4.86 40.12 -12.78
N TYR A 882 5.52 39.20 -13.48
CA TYR A 882 6.69 38.50 -12.94
C TYR A 882 7.86 39.45 -12.63
N ALA A 883 8.13 40.43 -13.51
CA ALA A 883 9.14 41.45 -13.29
C ALA A 883 8.80 42.36 -12.10
N MET A 884 7.53 42.76 -11.93
CA MET A 884 7.09 43.56 -10.78
C MET A 884 7.19 42.78 -9.47
N VAL A 885 6.82 41.50 -9.44
CA VAL A 885 6.96 40.64 -8.23
C VAL A 885 8.44 40.47 -7.87
N LYS A 886 9.33 40.38 -8.86
CA LYS A 886 10.78 40.28 -8.63
C LYS A 886 11.40 41.59 -8.16
N LEU A 887 10.90 42.74 -8.66
CA LEU A 887 11.31 44.07 -8.19
C LEU A 887 10.83 44.35 -6.75
N TYR A 888 9.61 43.90 -6.40
CA TYR A 888 9.07 44.07 -5.04
C TYR A 888 9.87 43.26 -4.00
N ARG A 889 10.45 42.11 -4.38
CA ARG A 889 11.33 41.29 -3.52
C ARG A 889 12.78 41.80 -3.40
N ILE A 890 13.14 42.88 -4.10
CA ILE A 890 14.49 43.48 -4.01
C ILE A 890 14.46 44.76 -3.14
N VAL A 891 13.27 45.21 -2.71
CA VAL A 891 13.06 46.42 -1.89
C VAL A 891 12.56 46.11 -0.46
N GLU A 892 12.43 44.82 -0.11
CA GLU A 892 12.39 44.31 1.27
C GLU A 892 13.68 43.56 1.57
#